data_AF-A0A2D6PYN1-F1
#
_entry.id   AF-A0A2D6PYN1-F1
#
_cell.length_a   1.000
_cell.length_b   1.000
_cell.length_c   1.000
_cell.angle_alpha   90.00
_cell.angle_beta   90.00
_cell.angle_gamma   90.00
#
_symmetry.space_group_name_H-M   'P 1'
#
loop_
_entity.id
_entity.type
_entity.pdbx_description
1 polymer ?
#
loop_
_entity_poly.entity_id
_entity_poly.type
_entity_poly.pdbx_seq_one_letter_code
_entity_poly.pdbx_strand_id
1 'polypeptide(L)'
;MHHHAHRHEARPQAPLGSFEGAVPRRRGGESPPRLRAPRPLDPVTLARLLTWTALCAAASAQVPVPRDPPIALTHDAANGRLTVSIRGRDAFAYQHHRRFALPHVSPLRSPSGKSLTVQKTEPFPHHRSLWIADRVQLENGRIVDFYHCTKNLRDARRPELGFTSYIRHDGFSDEWVDGDTAAFAAKLTWVVDGKTPVLEETRRFGVRDLGRGEYLIDLSWKLTASFGPVTFHSDWVHYAWPYLRMHPRFSGQAGGTITDNRGRSGQKATNGKTARWIDYSNTVEGVTEGVTVFVFPDGKQRKWLTREYGTFGPRRPDDLSGTRFTLARGEFIEGRVGILVHRGDCARGRVAERYRAYTETVQVSRGADSIRVHRGERSVLEYRRGAAGLKPYVVRLHTPKGVNVVRDAPTDHVHHHGLMLALGVDDVDFWGEVHATVPGRQRERSLDDVRVRTRSGRSSGAFTQLVDWVDPRTKKPILVEKRRIEVSAGEATLLTWRSSLKPPPGSTSAALWGRPYFGLGMRFSASMDGSGRFVNADGKPGETVRGDERLTAARWCAYLANAAEQPVTVAMFDHPENPRHPATWFTMAKPFAYLTATLDLNRRPLKVDAADALSLRYGVALWDGHVGSRKIEDLYRRWVASENAHARGR
;
A
#
# COMPACT_ATOMS: atom_id res chain seq x y z
N MET A 1 10.66 -59.07 39.16
CA MET A 1 11.04 -60.51 39.21
C MET A 1 11.15 -60.95 37.75
N HIS A 2 12.25 -61.39 37.14
CA HIS A 2 13.53 -61.95 37.58
C HIS A 2 14.67 -61.42 36.69
N HIS A 3 15.88 -61.47 37.26
CA HIS A 3 17.21 -61.21 36.69
C HIS A 3 17.59 -62.07 35.47
N HIS A 4 18.45 -61.53 34.59
CA HIS A 4 19.81 -62.08 34.44
C HIS A 4 20.79 -61.04 33.86
N ALA A 5 21.96 -60.98 34.49
CA ALA A 5 23.13 -60.21 34.14
C ALA A 5 24.17 -61.14 33.49
N HIS A 6 25.10 -60.58 32.71
CA HIS A 6 26.50 -61.05 32.70
C HIS A 6 27.47 -59.88 32.50
N ARG A 7 28.43 -59.82 33.45
CA ARG A 7 29.68 -59.04 33.49
C ARG A 7 30.81 -59.82 32.81
N HIS A 8 31.85 -59.11 32.37
CA HIS A 8 33.30 -59.32 32.64
C HIS A 8 34.03 -58.09 32.05
N GLU A 9 34.61 -57.13 32.80
CA GLU A 9 35.91 -57.12 33.54
C GLU A 9 37.10 -57.68 32.74
N ALA A 10 38.35 -57.17 32.76
CA ALA A 10 38.99 -55.89 33.11
C ALA A 10 40.52 -56.05 32.87
N ARG A 11 41.18 -55.15 32.09
CA ARG A 11 42.60 -54.64 32.15
C ARG A 11 43.77 -55.68 32.31
N PRO A 12 45.09 -55.35 32.44
CA PRO A 12 45.85 -54.07 32.38
C PRO A 12 47.22 -54.08 31.61
N GLN A 13 47.93 -52.94 31.68
CA GLN A 13 49.40 -52.73 31.80
C GLN A 13 50.29 -52.40 30.58
N ALA A 14 51.02 -51.29 30.73
CA ALA A 14 52.17 -50.75 29.98
C ALA A 14 53.50 -51.44 30.42
N PRO A 15 54.72 -51.18 29.86
CA PRO A 15 55.43 -49.90 30.06
C PRO A 15 56.50 -49.45 29.01
N LEU A 16 56.92 -48.18 29.15
CA LEU A 16 58.24 -47.52 28.98
C LEU A 16 59.33 -48.07 28.03
N GLY A 17 59.95 -47.15 27.28
CA GLY A 17 61.30 -47.31 26.72
C GLY A 17 61.82 -46.06 26.00
N SER A 18 62.79 -45.37 26.62
CA SER A 18 63.62 -44.28 26.07
C SER A 18 64.93 -44.83 25.47
N PHE A 19 65.56 -44.10 24.52
CA PHE A 19 67.00 -43.75 24.42
C PHE A 19 67.51 -43.54 22.97
N GLU A 20 68.05 -42.34 22.76
CA GLU A 20 69.31 -41.92 22.08
C GLU A 20 69.79 -42.41 20.69
N GLY A 21 70.43 -41.46 19.96
CA GLY A 21 71.45 -41.70 18.92
C GLY A 21 71.27 -40.87 17.64
N ALA A 22 71.74 -39.61 17.57
CA ALA A 22 73.03 -39.18 16.98
C ALA A 22 73.04 -38.84 15.46
N VAL A 23 72.90 -37.54 15.15
CA VAL A 23 73.76 -36.60 14.35
C VAL A 23 74.64 -37.15 13.17
N PRO A 24 74.63 -36.52 11.97
CA PRO A 24 75.58 -35.42 11.59
C PRO A 24 74.88 -34.21 10.93
N ARG A 25 75.08 -32.93 11.34
CA ARG A 25 76.22 -31.99 11.08
C ARG A 25 76.69 -32.01 9.61
N ARG A 26 76.96 -30.92 8.88
CA ARG A 26 77.06 -29.45 9.12
C ARG A 26 77.39 -28.81 7.75
N ARG A 27 77.10 -27.51 7.59
CA ARG A 27 77.94 -26.40 7.03
C ARG A 27 77.02 -25.38 6.32
N GLY A 28 77.08 -24.07 6.52
CA GLY A 28 77.87 -23.17 7.39
C GLY A 28 76.96 -21.98 7.73
N GLY A 29 77.12 -21.28 8.87
CA GLY A 29 78.13 -20.24 9.09
C GLY A 29 77.75 -19.01 8.27
N GLU A 30 77.27 -17.90 8.82
CA GLU A 30 77.97 -17.01 9.76
C GLU A 30 77.03 -16.15 10.64
N SER A 31 77.60 -15.63 11.74
CA SER A 31 77.00 -14.84 12.82
C SER A 31 76.82 -13.34 12.48
N PRO A 32 76.05 -12.57 13.27
CA PRO A 32 75.50 -11.27 12.87
C PRO A 32 76.41 -10.09 13.28
N PRO A 33 76.41 -8.98 12.52
CA PRO A 33 76.96 -7.73 13.02
C PRO A 33 75.93 -6.93 13.84
N ARG A 34 76.46 -6.32 14.89
CA ARG A 34 75.78 -5.49 15.89
C ARG A 34 75.17 -4.22 15.30
N LEU A 35 74.05 -3.83 15.92
CA LEU A 35 73.31 -2.58 15.76
C LEU A 35 74.20 -1.32 15.70
N ARG A 36 73.99 -0.50 14.67
CA ARG A 36 74.25 0.95 14.73
C ARG A 36 72.91 1.66 14.87
N ALA A 37 72.80 2.53 15.88
CA ALA A 37 71.65 3.38 16.08
C ALA A 37 71.48 4.36 14.91
N PRO A 38 70.27 4.54 14.34
CA PRO A 38 70.02 5.59 13.37
C PRO A 38 69.89 6.95 14.09
N ARG A 39 70.49 7.97 13.47
CA ARG A 39 70.37 9.39 13.86
C ARG A 39 68.90 9.85 13.87
N PRO A 40 68.48 10.74 14.77
CA PRO A 40 67.14 11.30 14.71
C PRO A 40 66.94 12.12 13.43
N LEU A 41 65.82 11.87 12.76
CA LEU A 41 65.35 12.62 11.59
C LEU A 41 64.80 13.99 12.04
N ASP A 42 65.01 14.99 11.18
CA ASP A 42 64.59 16.38 11.29
C ASP A 42 63.08 16.53 11.64
N PRO A 43 62.71 17.38 12.63
CA PRO A 43 61.32 17.61 13.05
C PRO A 43 60.38 18.11 11.94
N VAL A 44 60.90 18.61 10.82
CA VAL A 44 60.06 19.03 9.67
C VAL A 44 59.55 17.83 8.84
N THR A 45 60.21 16.67 8.90
CA THR A 45 59.81 15.48 8.13
C THR A 45 58.78 14.61 8.88
N LEU A 46 58.75 14.65 10.22
CA LEU A 46 57.82 13.86 11.04
C LEU A 46 56.38 14.41 11.03
N ALA A 47 56.21 15.73 10.79
CA ALA A 47 54.88 16.36 10.71
C ALA A 47 54.13 16.07 9.40
N ARG A 48 54.82 15.62 8.34
CA ARG A 48 54.20 15.30 7.04
C ARG A 48 53.85 13.82 6.85
N LEU A 49 54.36 12.93 7.70
CA LEU A 49 54.05 11.49 7.67
C LEU A 49 52.90 11.08 8.62
N LEU A 50 52.52 11.93 9.57
CA LEU A 50 51.38 11.71 10.47
C LEU A 50 50.04 12.26 9.93
N THR A 51 50.04 12.97 8.80
CA THR A 51 48.83 13.45 8.12
C THR A 51 48.37 12.56 6.97
N TRP A 52 49.10 11.49 6.64
CA TRP A 52 48.73 10.53 5.59
C TRP A 52 48.42 9.11 6.08
N THR A 53 48.75 8.75 7.33
CA THR A 53 48.33 7.47 7.95
C THR A 53 47.08 7.59 8.83
N ALA A 54 46.64 8.81 9.18
CA ALA A 54 45.34 9.05 9.81
C ALA A 54 44.18 9.26 8.80
N LEU A 55 44.48 9.31 7.49
CA LEU A 55 43.48 9.49 6.43
C LEU A 55 43.27 8.23 5.54
N CYS A 56 43.85 7.09 5.91
CA CYS A 56 43.62 5.81 5.23
C CYS A 56 43.14 4.68 6.16
N ALA A 57 42.83 4.98 7.43
CA ALA A 57 42.24 4.04 8.38
C ALA A 57 40.75 4.32 8.70
N ALA A 58 40.09 5.21 7.95
CA ALA A 58 38.68 5.52 8.12
C ALA A 58 37.99 5.72 6.77
N ALA A 59 37.78 4.61 6.05
CA ALA A 59 36.64 4.37 5.16
C ALA A 59 36.95 3.18 4.24
N SER A 60 37.10 1.97 4.79
CA SER A 60 36.50 0.84 4.09
C SER A 60 34.99 1.01 4.28
N ALA A 61 34.39 1.92 3.50
CA ALA A 61 32.96 1.85 3.27
C ALA A 61 32.75 0.49 2.62
N GLN A 62 32.41 -0.51 3.44
CA GLN A 62 31.86 -1.76 2.94
C GLN A 62 30.73 -1.31 2.03
N VAL A 63 30.94 -1.46 0.72
CA VAL A 63 29.88 -1.33 -0.27
C VAL A 63 28.72 -2.12 0.33
N PRO A 64 27.56 -1.50 0.62
CA PRO A 64 26.47 -2.23 1.21
C PRO A 64 26.18 -3.38 0.27
N VAL A 65 26.50 -4.61 0.69
CA VAL A 65 26.11 -5.79 -0.06
C VAL A 65 24.61 -5.65 -0.23
N PRO A 66 24.08 -5.64 -1.46
CA PRO A 66 22.65 -5.54 -1.69
C PRO A 66 22.01 -6.66 -0.87
N ARG A 67 21.31 -6.30 0.21
CA ARG A 67 20.53 -7.29 0.94
C ARG A 67 19.38 -7.64 0.03
N ASP A 68 19.25 -8.92 -0.29
CA ASP A 68 18.09 -9.42 -1.02
C ASP A 68 16.81 -8.84 -0.41
N PRO A 69 15.85 -8.44 -1.24
CA PRO A 69 14.62 -7.83 -0.74
C PRO A 69 13.96 -8.80 0.25
N PRO A 70 13.40 -8.31 1.37
CA PRO A 70 12.75 -9.14 2.37
C PRO A 70 11.61 -10.00 1.80
N ILE A 71 11.04 -9.63 0.65
CA ILE A 71 10.01 -10.39 -0.05
C ILE A 71 10.47 -10.63 -1.48
N ALA A 72 10.24 -11.82 -2.03
CA ALA A 72 10.43 -12.10 -3.46
C ALA A 72 9.18 -12.77 -4.05
N LEU A 73 8.88 -12.40 -5.30
CA LEU A 73 7.82 -12.95 -6.12
C LEU A 73 8.46 -13.79 -7.23
N THR A 74 8.23 -15.10 -7.23
CA THR A 74 8.87 -16.05 -8.15
C THR A 74 7.82 -16.76 -9.00
N HIS A 75 7.82 -16.48 -10.30
CA HIS A 75 6.93 -17.11 -11.28
C HIS A 75 7.50 -18.43 -11.77
N ASP A 76 6.65 -19.45 -11.80
CA ASP A 76 6.87 -20.76 -12.38
C ASP A 76 5.74 -20.98 -13.39
N ALA A 77 5.90 -20.37 -14.57
CA ALA A 77 4.89 -20.33 -15.61
C ALA A 77 4.51 -21.73 -16.11
N ALA A 78 5.50 -22.64 -16.20
CA ALA A 78 5.29 -24.02 -16.61
C ALA A 78 4.32 -24.77 -15.70
N ASN A 79 4.42 -24.56 -14.38
CA ASN A 79 3.51 -25.16 -13.41
C ASN A 79 2.36 -24.23 -12.99
N GLY A 80 2.19 -23.08 -13.67
CA GLY A 80 1.18 -22.08 -13.35
C GLY A 80 1.16 -21.73 -11.87
N ARG A 81 2.30 -21.28 -11.34
CA ARG A 81 2.48 -20.97 -9.91
C ARG A 81 3.25 -19.67 -9.73
N LEU A 82 2.77 -18.83 -8.81
CA LEU A 82 3.52 -17.68 -8.28
C LEU A 82 3.83 -17.93 -6.80
N THR A 83 5.10 -18.03 -6.45
CA THR A 83 5.56 -18.22 -5.06
C THR A 83 5.93 -16.88 -4.45
N VAL A 84 5.40 -16.60 -3.26
CA VAL A 84 5.80 -15.47 -2.43
C VAL A 84 6.70 -16.01 -1.33
N SER A 85 7.95 -15.60 -1.34
CA SER A 85 8.90 -15.90 -0.27
C SER A 85 9.17 -14.65 0.58
N ILE A 86 9.37 -14.84 1.87
CA ILE A 86 9.69 -13.80 2.84
C ILE A 86 10.99 -14.21 3.55
N ARG A 87 12.04 -13.39 3.40
CA ARG A 87 13.38 -13.62 3.92
C ARG A 87 13.92 -15.00 3.56
N GLY A 88 13.83 -15.33 2.26
CA GLY A 88 14.31 -16.59 1.69
C GLY A 88 13.47 -17.83 2.02
N ARG A 89 12.33 -17.69 2.70
CA ARG A 89 11.42 -18.80 3.02
C ARG A 89 10.09 -18.62 2.31
N ASP A 90 9.61 -19.66 1.63
CA ASP A 90 8.25 -19.68 1.10
C ASP A 90 7.25 -19.28 2.19
N ALA A 91 6.41 -18.29 1.92
CA ALA A 91 5.27 -17.94 2.77
C ALA A 91 4.01 -18.59 2.20
N PHE A 92 3.73 -18.36 0.93
CA PHE A 92 2.62 -19.00 0.24
C PHE A 92 2.83 -19.05 -1.28
N ALA A 93 2.04 -19.86 -1.97
CA ALA A 93 2.03 -19.87 -3.43
C ALA A 93 0.62 -19.76 -4.00
N TYR A 94 0.45 -18.90 -5.00
CA TYR A 94 -0.76 -18.76 -5.78
C TYR A 94 -0.73 -19.76 -6.96
N GLN A 95 -1.67 -20.70 -6.96
CA GLN A 95 -1.78 -21.77 -7.94
C GLN A 95 -2.79 -21.38 -9.01
N HIS A 96 -2.36 -21.35 -10.27
CA HIS A 96 -3.18 -20.97 -11.43
C HIS A 96 -3.04 -21.91 -12.64
N HIS A 97 -2.36 -23.04 -12.48
CA HIS A 97 -2.24 -24.06 -13.53
C HIS A 97 -3.59 -24.55 -14.05
N ARG A 98 -3.66 -24.88 -15.34
CA ARG A 98 -4.92 -25.30 -16.00
C ARG A 98 -5.48 -26.64 -15.52
N ARG A 99 -4.66 -27.44 -14.85
CA ARG A 99 -5.07 -28.68 -14.16
C ARG A 99 -6.05 -28.46 -13.01
N PHE A 100 -6.11 -27.24 -12.47
CA PHE A 100 -7.04 -26.91 -11.40
C PHE A 100 -8.29 -26.23 -12.00
N ALA A 101 -9.45 -26.56 -11.45
CA ALA A 101 -10.72 -25.93 -11.81
C ALA A 101 -10.79 -24.45 -11.41
N LEU A 102 -9.99 -24.04 -10.42
CA LEU A 102 -9.99 -22.68 -9.92
C LEU A 102 -8.63 -22.32 -9.29
N PRO A 103 -8.20 -21.04 -9.40
CA PRO A 103 -7.02 -20.58 -8.72
C PRO A 103 -7.22 -20.50 -7.21
N HIS A 104 -6.20 -20.91 -6.47
CA HIS A 104 -6.21 -20.99 -5.01
C HIS A 104 -4.80 -20.77 -4.47
N VAL A 105 -4.68 -20.43 -3.19
CA VAL A 105 -3.37 -20.37 -2.53
C VAL A 105 -3.06 -21.72 -1.91
N SER A 106 -1.90 -22.29 -2.21
CA SER A 106 -1.33 -23.48 -1.56
C SER A 106 0.15 -23.65 -1.93
N PRO A 107 1.05 -23.97 -0.98
CA PRO A 107 0.79 -24.02 0.47
C PRO A 107 0.54 -22.62 1.05
N LEU A 108 -0.03 -22.57 2.26
CA LEU A 108 0.03 -21.41 3.16
C LEU A 108 0.86 -21.86 4.37
N ARG A 109 2.05 -21.29 4.55
CA ARG A 109 3.04 -21.78 5.51
C ARG A 109 3.01 -21.01 6.81
N SER A 110 3.15 -21.72 7.93
CA SER A 110 3.29 -21.13 9.26
C SER A 110 4.65 -20.45 9.43
N PRO A 111 4.87 -19.66 10.50
CA PRO A 111 6.16 -19.03 10.76
C PRO A 111 7.34 -19.99 10.95
N SER A 112 7.08 -21.25 11.33
CA SER A 112 8.04 -22.36 11.39
C SER A 112 8.14 -23.17 10.08
N GLY A 113 7.34 -22.85 9.07
CA GLY A 113 7.40 -23.46 7.73
C GLY A 113 6.41 -24.62 7.50
N LYS A 114 5.61 -25.00 8.50
CA LYS A 114 4.60 -26.05 8.40
C LYS A 114 3.45 -25.60 7.48
N SER A 115 2.78 -26.52 6.78
CA SER A 115 1.58 -26.15 6.02
C SER A 115 0.39 -25.98 6.97
N LEU A 116 -0.12 -24.75 7.11
CA LEU A 116 -1.30 -24.45 7.93
C LEU A 116 -2.58 -25.00 7.29
N THR A 117 -2.60 -24.99 5.96
CA THR A 117 -3.72 -25.44 5.14
C THR A 117 -3.33 -26.67 4.32
N VAL A 118 -4.33 -27.38 3.81
CA VAL A 118 -4.14 -28.53 2.89
C VAL A 118 -4.72 -28.19 1.52
N GLN A 119 -4.01 -28.54 0.45
CA GLN A 119 -4.42 -28.20 -0.91
C GLN A 119 -5.70 -28.93 -1.33
N LYS A 120 -5.82 -30.21 -0.97
CA LYS A 120 -6.96 -31.08 -1.25
C LYS A 120 -6.96 -32.20 -0.21
N THR A 121 -8.13 -32.60 0.28
CA THR A 121 -8.29 -33.72 1.20
C THR A 121 -9.56 -34.50 0.89
N GLU A 122 -9.59 -35.78 1.24
CA GLU A 122 -10.83 -36.56 1.29
C GLU A 122 -11.52 -36.42 2.66
N PRO A 123 -12.85 -36.65 2.76
CA PRO A 123 -13.80 -36.99 1.68
C PRO A 123 -14.32 -35.76 0.91
N PHE A 124 -13.70 -34.57 1.08
CA PHE A 124 -14.16 -33.31 0.49
C PHE A 124 -13.18 -32.78 -0.57
N PRO A 125 -13.06 -33.44 -1.73
CA PRO A 125 -12.05 -33.16 -2.76
C PRO A 125 -12.23 -31.82 -3.47
N HIS A 126 -13.30 -31.08 -3.16
CA HIS A 126 -13.60 -29.76 -3.67
C HIS A 126 -13.08 -28.64 -2.76
N HIS A 127 -12.81 -28.92 -1.48
CA HIS A 127 -12.12 -27.95 -0.62
C HIS A 127 -10.70 -27.69 -1.13
N ARG A 128 -10.29 -26.42 -1.12
CA ARG A 128 -8.92 -25.99 -1.46
C ARG A 128 -8.28 -25.35 -0.23
N SER A 129 -7.00 -24.99 -0.29
CA SER A 129 -6.33 -24.41 0.88
C SER A 129 -6.89 -23.02 1.24
N LEU A 130 -6.90 -22.07 0.29
CA LEU A 130 -7.54 -20.76 0.41
C LEU A 130 -8.10 -20.38 -0.96
N TRP A 131 -9.41 -20.17 -1.07
CA TRP A 131 -10.08 -19.96 -2.37
C TRP A 131 -11.37 -19.14 -2.25
N ILE A 132 -11.85 -18.67 -3.40
CA ILE A 132 -13.16 -18.03 -3.59
C ILE A 132 -13.83 -18.76 -4.76
N ALA A 133 -15.04 -19.26 -4.53
CA ALA A 133 -15.86 -19.92 -5.53
C ALA A 133 -17.34 -19.86 -5.11
N ASP A 134 -18.24 -19.98 -6.08
CA ASP A 134 -19.67 -19.85 -5.85
C ASP A 134 -20.50 -20.64 -6.88
N ARG A 135 -21.82 -20.62 -6.71
CA ARG A 135 -22.77 -21.20 -7.64
C ARG A 135 -23.52 -20.09 -8.37
N VAL A 136 -23.37 -20.00 -9.69
CA VAL A 136 -23.85 -18.86 -10.48
C VAL A 136 -24.62 -19.30 -11.73
N GLN A 137 -25.40 -18.38 -12.29
CA GLN A 137 -26.16 -18.53 -13.52
C GLN A 137 -26.08 -17.25 -14.33
N LEU A 138 -25.63 -17.33 -15.58
CA LEU A 138 -25.70 -16.22 -16.54
C LEU A 138 -27.10 -16.23 -17.17
N GLU A 139 -27.85 -15.14 -17.03
CA GLU A 139 -29.19 -14.98 -17.59
C GLU A 139 -30.09 -16.21 -17.33
N ASN A 140 -30.65 -16.80 -18.39
CA ASN A 140 -31.46 -18.02 -18.34
C ASN A 140 -30.64 -19.28 -18.64
N GLY A 141 -29.31 -19.18 -18.59
CA GLY A 141 -28.38 -20.29 -18.86
C GLY A 141 -28.32 -21.33 -17.75
N ARG A 142 -27.37 -22.25 -17.87
CA ARG A 142 -27.15 -23.34 -16.89
C ARG A 142 -26.64 -22.77 -15.55
N ILE A 143 -27.19 -23.27 -14.44
CA ILE A 143 -26.64 -23.02 -13.11
C ILE A 143 -25.38 -23.87 -12.94
N VAL A 144 -24.24 -23.24 -12.64
CA VAL A 144 -22.95 -23.91 -12.47
C VAL A 144 -22.42 -23.70 -11.07
N ASP A 145 -22.04 -24.80 -10.44
CA ASP A 145 -21.43 -24.82 -9.11
C ASP A 145 -19.89 -24.88 -9.26
N PHE A 146 -19.22 -23.74 -9.13
CA PHE A 146 -17.76 -23.67 -9.17
C PHE A 146 -17.13 -24.13 -7.85
N TYR A 147 -17.91 -24.15 -6.75
CA TYR A 147 -17.45 -24.61 -5.44
C TYR A 147 -17.28 -26.13 -5.40
N HIS A 148 -18.29 -26.90 -5.81
CA HIS A 148 -18.21 -28.35 -5.99
C HIS A 148 -17.55 -28.71 -7.33
N CYS A 149 -16.33 -28.20 -7.56
CA CYS A 149 -15.69 -28.22 -8.86
C CYS A 149 -15.47 -29.61 -9.47
N THR A 150 -15.45 -30.67 -8.65
CA THR A 150 -15.35 -32.06 -9.13
C THR A 150 -16.56 -32.51 -9.96
N LYS A 151 -17.73 -31.89 -9.75
CA LYS A 151 -18.93 -32.10 -10.58
C LYS A 151 -18.77 -31.56 -12.01
N ASN A 152 -17.78 -30.70 -12.24
CA ASN A 152 -17.48 -30.10 -13.53
C ASN A 152 -16.33 -30.83 -14.25
N LEU A 153 -15.86 -31.98 -13.77
CA LEU A 153 -14.89 -32.78 -14.52
C LEU A 153 -15.49 -33.19 -15.87
N ARG A 154 -14.67 -33.20 -16.93
CA ARG A 154 -15.10 -33.71 -18.24
C ARG A 154 -15.46 -35.19 -18.18
N ASP A 155 -14.69 -35.94 -17.41
CA ASP A 155 -14.92 -37.33 -17.09
C ASP A 155 -14.44 -37.58 -15.66
N ALA A 156 -15.34 -38.06 -14.79
CA ALA A 156 -15.04 -38.31 -13.38
C ALA A 156 -13.99 -39.40 -13.17
N ARG A 157 -13.82 -40.33 -14.12
CA ARG A 157 -12.82 -41.40 -14.09
C ARG A 157 -11.48 -40.97 -14.67
N ARG A 158 -11.46 -39.87 -15.44
CA ARG A 158 -10.29 -39.35 -16.17
C ARG A 158 -10.05 -37.86 -15.85
N PRO A 159 -9.71 -37.53 -14.58
CA PRO A 159 -9.61 -36.14 -14.14
C PRO A 159 -8.53 -35.32 -14.84
N GLU A 160 -7.55 -35.97 -15.47
CA GLU A 160 -6.51 -35.33 -16.28
C GLU A 160 -7.05 -34.64 -17.53
N LEU A 161 -8.25 -35.01 -18.01
CA LEU A 161 -8.95 -34.31 -19.09
C LEU A 161 -9.44 -32.91 -18.67
N GLY A 162 -9.40 -32.60 -17.37
CA GLY A 162 -9.75 -31.31 -16.83
C GLY A 162 -11.26 -31.10 -16.69
N PHE A 163 -11.68 -29.83 -16.78
CA PHE A 163 -13.02 -29.40 -16.38
C PHE A 163 -13.80 -28.79 -17.56
N THR A 164 -15.10 -29.02 -17.60
CA THR A 164 -16.03 -28.34 -18.51
C THR A 164 -16.30 -26.91 -18.03
N SER A 165 -16.33 -26.66 -16.73
CA SER A 165 -16.54 -25.32 -16.15
C SER A 165 -15.48 -25.02 -15.09
N TYR A 166 -14.90 -23.82 -15.14
CA TYR A 166 -13.72 -23.47 -14.36
C TYR A 166 -13.56 -21.95 -14.19
N ILE A 167 -12.83 -21.54 -13.16
CA ILE A 167 -12.31 -20.17 -13.02
C ILE A 167 -10.92 -20.17 -13.63
N ARG A 168 -10.68 -19.32 -14.62
CA ARG A 168 -9.42 -19.23 -15.36
C ARG A 168 -8.62 -18.02 -14.89
N HIS A 169 -7.30 -18.17 -14.80
CA HIS A 169 -6.38 -17.06 -14.69
C HIS A 169 -5.95 -16.60 -16.07
N ASP A 170 -6.10 -15.31 -16.31
CA ASP A 170 -5.85 -14.68 -17.62
C ASP A 170 -4.56 -13.84 -17.61
N GLY A 171 -4.08 -13.44 -16.43
CA GLY A 171 -2.78 -12.78 -16.29
C GLY A 171 -2.60 -12.05 -14.96
N PHE A 172 -1.38 -11.54 -14.75
CA PHE A 172 -1.02 -10.70 -13.62
C PHE A 172 -1.05 -9.21 -13.96
N SER A 173 -1.22 -8.37 -12.93
CA SER A 173 -1.09 -6.91 -12.98
C SER A 173 -0.71 -6.38 -11.59
N ASP A 174 -0.41 -5.08 -11.47
CA ASP A 174 -0.12 -4.42 -10.19
C ASP A 174 1.00 -5.10 -9.35
N GLU A 175 1.99 -5.70 -10.00
CA GLU A 175 3.08 -6.43 -9.34
C GLU A 175 4.21 -5.50 -8.89
N TRP A 176 4.57 -5.53 -7.61
CA TRP A 176 5.70 -4.76 -7.05
C TRP A 176 6.18 -5.33 -5.71
N VAL A 177 7.43 -5.01 -5.36
CA VAL A 177 8.07 -5.30 -4.06
C VAL A 177 8.75 -4.01 -3.57
N ASP A 178 8.56 -3.67 -2.29
CA ASP A 178 9.20 -2.51 -1.64
C ASP A 178 9.47 -2.81 -0.16
N GLY A 179 10.70 -3.22 0.14
CA GLY A 179 11.12 -3.53 1.51
C GLY A 179 10.31 -4.67 2.14
N ASP A 180 9.55 -4.34 3.20
CA ASP A 180 8.71 -5.28 3.95
C ASP A 180 7.32 -5.49 3.35
N THR A 181 7.03 -4.91 2.18
CA THR A 181 5.74 -5.07 1.50
C THR A 181 5.89 -5.49 0.03
N ALA A 182 4.85 -6.15 -0.48
CA ALA A 182 4.72 -6.49 -1.89
C ALA A 182 3.24 -6.52 -2.28
N ALA A 183 2.94 -6.48 -3.57
CA ALA A 183 1.60 -6.82 -4.05
C ALA A 183 1.63 -7.42 -5.45
N PHE A 184 0.54 -8.11 -5.80
CA PHE A 184 0.21 -8.50 -7.17
C PHE A 184 -1.32 -8.66 -7.30
N ALA A 185 -1.82 -8.57 -8.53
CA ALA A 185 -3.22 -8.79 -8.87
C ALA A 185 -3.35 -9.86 -9.95
N ALA A 186 -4.28 -10.79 -9.77
CA ALA A 186 -4.68 -11.77 -10.78
C ALA A 186 -5.98 -11.32 -11.45
N LYS A 187 -6.00 -11.34 -12.78
CA LYS A 187 -7.20 -11.22 -13.61
C LYS A 187 -7.73 -12.60 -13.92
N LEU A 188 -9.02 -12.81 -13.69
CA LEU A 188 -9.66 -14.11 -13.78
C LEU A 188 -10.99 -14.02 -14.55
N THR A 189 -11.34 -15.09 -15.24
CA THR A 189 -12.64 -15.26 -15.91
C THR A 189 -13.32 -16.53 -15.45
N TRP A 190 -14.59 -16.43 -15.06
CA TRP A 190 -15.41 -17.59 -14.71
C TRP A 190 -16.06 -18.13 -15.99
N VAL A 191 -15.75 -19.37 -16.37
CA VAL A 191 -16.13 -19.96 -17.66
C VAL A 191 -17.01 -21.19 -17.47
N VAL A 192 -18.12 -21.21 -18.20
CA VAL A 192 -19.08 -22.32 -18.30
C VAL A 192 -18.92 -23.04 -19.63
N ASP A 193 -19.00 -24.37 -19.60
CA ASP A 193 -18.96 -25.26 -20.77
C ASP A 193 -17.74 -25.02 -21.70
N GLY A 194 -16.65 -24.54 -21.11
CA GLY A 194 -15.35 -24.33 -21.74
C GLY A 194 -15.28 -23.11 -22.66
N LYS A 195 -16.40 -22.40 -22.88
CA LYS A 195 -16.49 -21.31 -23.88
C LYS A 195 -17.28 -20.09 -23.44
N THR A 196 -18.18 -20.20 -22.46
CA THR A 196 -19.07 -19.10 -22.10
C THR A 196 -18.52 -18.36 -20.88
N PRO A 197 -17.99 -17.13 -21.02
CA PRO A 197 -17.59 -16.34 -19.88
C PRO A 197 -18.83 -15.79 -19.14
N VAL A 198 -18.78 -15.80 -17.81
CA VAL A 198 -19.92 -15.44 -16.94
C VAL A 198 -19.60 -14.28 -16.01
N LEU A 199 -18.40 -14.25 -15.42
CA LEU A 199 -17.93 -13.17 -14.56
C LEU A 199 -16.47 -12.85 -14.88
N GLU A 200 -16.13 -11.56 -14.83
CA GLU A 200 -14.74 -11.10 -14.74
C GLU A 200 -14.40 -10.85 -13.27
N GLU A 201 -13.27 -11.36 -12.81
CA GLU A 201 -12.78 -11.17 -11.46
C GLU A 201 -11.38 -10.54 -11.46
N THR A 202 -11.18 -9.51 -10.64
CA THR A 202 -9.84 -9.07 -10.24
C THR A 202 -9.61 -9.44 -8.79
N ARG A 203 -8.55 -10.20 -8.50
CA ARG A 203 -8.16 -10.61 -7.15
C ARG A 203 -6.78 -10.05 -6.81
N ARG A 204 -6.69 -9.19 -5.80
CA ARG A 204 -5.45 -8.53 -5.39
C ARG A 204 -4.93 -9.08 -4.07
N PHE A 205 -3.62 -9.29 -4.00
CA PHE A 205 -2.88 -9.73 -2.83
C PHE A 205 -1.88 -8.64 -2.46
N GLY A 206 -2.06 -8.00 -1.31
CA GLY A 206 -1.01 -7.25 -0.63
C GLY A 206 -0.33 -8.14 0.39
N VAL A 207 0.99 -8.08 0.50
CA VAL A 207 1.77 -8.90 1.43
C VAL A 207 2.61 -7.97 2.31
N ARG A 208 2.68 -8.28 3.60
CA ARG A 208 3.54 -7.58 4.56
C ARG A 208 4.31 -8.56 5.43
N ASP A 209 5.63 -8.45 5.44
CA ASP A 209 6.51 -9.11 6.42
C ASP A 209 6.31 -8.45 7.79
N LEU A 210 5.95 -9.25 8.80
CA LEU A 210 5.78 -8.78 10.18
C LEU A 210 6.94 -9.20 11.08
N GLY A 211 8.00 -9.78 10.49
CA GLY A 211 9.14 -10.33 11.18
C GLY A 211 8.84 -11.67 11.85
N ARG A 212 9.91 -12.36 12.29
CA ARG A 212 9.83 -13.67 12.99
C ARG A 212 9.07 -14.77 12.21
N GLY A 213 8.94 -14.62 10.89
CA GLY A 213 8.18 -15.53 10.02
C GLY A 213 6.67 -15.28 10.00
N GLU A 214 6.18 -14.27 10.71
CA GLU A 214 4.78 -13.84 10.65
C GLU A 214 4.56 -12.94 9.45
N TYR A 215 3.38 -12.98 8.85
CA TYR A 215 3.04 -12.13 7.72
C TYR A 215 1.54 -11.89 7.63
N LEU A 216 1.17 -10.82 6.93
CA LEU A 216 -0.22 -10.48 6.61
C LEU A 216 -0.42 -10.54 5.09
N ILE A 217 -1.50 -11.18 4.67
CA ILE A 217 -2.04 -11.07 3.30
C ILE A 217 -3.28 -10.20 3.35
N ASP A 218 -3.27 -9.08 2.65
CA ASP A 218 -4.43 -8.24 2.37
C ASP A 218 -5.06 -8.71 1.04
N LEU A 219 -6.11 -9.51 1.14
CA LEU A 219 -6.79 -10.10 0.00
C LEU A 219 -8.06 -9.30 -0.32
N SER A 220 -8.12 -8.72 -1.52
CA SER A 220 -9.34 -8.09 -2.04
C SER A 220 -9.75 -8.67 -3.38
N TRP A 221 -11.03 -8.59 -3.70
CA TRP A 221 -11.58 -9.06 -4.96
C TRP A 221 -12.71 -8.16 -5.45
N LYS A 222 -12.93 -8.17 -6.76
CA LYS A 222 -14.08 -7.58 -7.43
C LYS A 222 -14.53 -8.52 -8.53
N LEU A 223 -15.79 -8.98 -8.49
CA LEU A 223 -16.43 -9.79 -9.52
C LEU A 223 -17.46 -8.92 -10.25
N THR A 224 -17.34 -8.80 -11.57
CA THR A 224 -18.18 -7.95 -12.42
C THR A 224 -18.99 -8.80 -13.38
N ALA A 225 -20.28 -8.52 -13.48
CA ALA A 225 -21.21 -9.15 -14.42
C ALA A 225 -21.08 -8.51 -15.81
N SER A 226 -19.95 -8.71 -16.49
CA SER A 226 -19.63 -8.04 -17.76
C SER A 226 -20.41 -8.59 -18.96
N PHE A 227 -20.84 -9.85 -18.88
CA PHE A 227 -21.40 -10.61 -20.01
C PHE A 227 -22.93 -10.68 -20.04
N GLY A 228 -23.60 -10.13 -19.02
CA GLY A 228 -25.06 -10.19 -18.85
C GLY A 228 -25.41 -10.26 -17.36
N PRO A 229 -26.70 -10.23 -17.00
CA PRO A 229 -27.14 -10.45 -15.62
C PRO A 229 -26.64 -11.79 -15.07
N VAL A 230 -26.07 -11.79 -13.86
CA VAL A 230 -25.58 -13.00 -13.18
C VAL A 230 -26.27 -13.21 -11.85
N THR A 231 -26.96 -14.33 -11.71
CA THR A 231 -27.60 -14.74 -10.46
C THR A 231 -26.68 -15.64 -9.63
N PHE A 232 -26.53 -15.33 -8.34
CA PHE A 232 -25.88 -16.19 -7.35
C PHE A 232 -26.90 -17.09 -6.63
N HIS A 233 -26.57 -18.37 -6.50
CA HIS A 233 -27.44 -19.44 -6.01
C HIS A 233 -26.88 -20.18 -4.77
N SER A 234 -25.77 -19.70 -4.22
CA SER A 234 -25.17 -20.26 -3.00
C SER A 234 -26.13 -20.26 -1.81
N ASP A 235 -26.20 -21.39 -1.11
CA ASP A 235 -26.94 -21.52 0.14
C ASP A 235 -26.17 -20.93 1.35
N TRP A 236 -26.85 -20.87 2.49
CA TRP A 236 -26.29 -20.39 3.75
C TRP A 236 -25.27 -21.35 4.40
N VAL A 237 -25.32 -22.63 4.04
CA VAL A 237 -24.67 -23.74 4.76
C VAL A 237 -23.22 -23.93 4.31
N HIS A 238 -22.92 -23.77 3.02
CA HIS A 238 -21.66 -24.23 2.42
C HIS A 238 -20.66 -23.13 2.04
N TYR A 239 -21.11 -21.89 1.83
CA TYR A 239 -20.30 -20.88 1.15
C TYR A 239 -19.67 -19.85 2.10
N ALA A 240 -18.41 -19.50 1.87
CA ALA A 240 -17.65 -18.44 2.55
C ALA A 240 -16.63 -17.80 1.59
N TRP A 241 -16.31 -16.52 1.78
CA TRP A 241 -15.53 -15.69 0.87
C TRP A 241 -14.48 -14.85 1.64
N PRO A 242 -13.19 -15.20 1.59
CA PRO A 242 -12.66 -16.48 1.11
C PRO A 242 -12.99 -17.61 2.08
N TYR A 243 -12.83 -18.85 1.62
CA TYR A 243 -12.87 -20.03 2.48
C TYR A 243 -11.48 -20.64 2.62
N LEU A 244 -11.18 -21.16 3.81
CA LEU A 244 -9.90 -21.80 4.12
C LEU A 244 -10.12 -23.25 4.54
N ARG A 245 -9.21 -24.14 4.14
CA ARG A 245 -9.12 -25.52 4.61
C ARG A 245 -7.82 -25.74 5.38
N MET A 246 -7.91 -25.77 6.70
CA MET A 246 -6.84 -26.15 7.60
C MET A 246 -6.34 -27.56 7.29
N HIS A 247 -5.03 -27.73 7.44
CA HIS A 247 -4.40 -29.04 7.42
C HIS A 247 -4.97 -29.90 8.57
N PRO A 248 -5.18 -31.22 8.41
CA PRO A 248 -5.83 -32.05 9.44
C PRO A 248 -5.18 -31.95 10.82
N ARG A 249 -3.85 -31.81 10.89
CA ARG A 249 -3.09 -31.58 12.13
C ARG A 249 -3.40 -30.27 12.85
N PHE A 250 -4.05 -29.31 12.20
CA PHE A 250 -4.50 -28.05 12.79
C PHE A 250 -6.03 -28.00 13.00
N SER A 251 -6.74 -29.06 12.66
CA SER A 251 -8.20 -29.15 12.89
C SER A 251 -8.52 -29.36 14.36
N GLY A 252 -9.77 -29.12 14.75
CA GLY A 252 -10.26 -29.32 16.11
C GLY A 252 -10.15 -30.77 16.57
N GLN A 253 -10.28 -31.72 15.64
CA GLN A 253 -10.06 -33.14 15.92
C GLN A 253 -8.62 -33.46 16.34
N ALA A 254 -7.66 -32.59 15.99
CA ALA A 254 -6.25 -32.70 16.35
C ALA A 254 -5.82 -31.68 17.43
N GLY A 255 -6.78 -31.07 18.15
CA GLY A 255 -6.52 -30.07 19.20
C GLY A 255 -6.53 -28.62 18.73
N GLY A 256 -6.81 -28.36 17.45
CA GLY A 256 -6.94 -27.01 16.92
C GLY A 256 -8.09 -26.24 17.55
N THR A 257 -7.88 -24.95 17.81
CA THR A 257 -8.87 -24.12 18.48
C THR A 257 -9.32 -22.99 17.58
N ILE A 258 -10.64 -22.85 17.40
CA ILE A 258 -11.27 -21.71 16.74
C ILE A 258 -11.58 -20.68 17.81
N THR A 259 -11.12 -19.44 17.68
CA THR A 259 -11.41 -18.35 18.63
C THR A 259 -11.80 -17.09 17.90
N ASP A 260 -12.78 -16.34 18.40
CA ASP A 260 -13.20 -15.08 17.79
C ASP A 260 -12.87 -13.83 18.63
N ASN A 261 -13.18 -12.66 18.06
CA ASN A 261 -12.90 -11.38 18.69
C ASN A 261 -13.63 -11.08 20.01
N ARG A 262 -14.57 -11.93 20.42
CA ARG A 262 -15.31 -11.84 21.69
C ARG A 262 -14.88 -12.92 22.67
N GLY A 263 -13.85 -13.70 22.35
CA GLY A 263 -13.37 -14.82 23.16
C GLY A 263 -14.24 -16.07 23.06
N ARG A 264 -15.21 -16.13 22.12
CA ARG A 264 -15.98 -17.35 21.88
C ARG A 264 -15.07 -18.38 21.22
N SER A 265 -15.20 -19.64 21.64
CA SER A 265 -14.37 -20.74 21.17
C SER A 265 -15.19 -21.92 20.66
N GLY A 266 -14.66 -22.58 19.63
CA GLY A 266 -15.26 -23.78 19.01
C GLY A 266 -16.40 -23.49 18.03
N GLN A 267 -16.71 -24.46 17.17
CA GLN A 267 -17.67 -24.31 16.06
C GLN A 267 -19.06 -23.90 16.56
N LYS A 268 -19.53 -24.48 17.67
CA LYS A 268 -20.87 -24.20 18.23
C LYS A 268 -21.04 -22.73 18.58
N ALA A 269 -19.99 -22.09 19.10
CA ALA A 269 -20.05 -20.71 19.56
C ALA A 269 -19.78 -19.69 18.43
N THR A 270 -19.12 -20.09 17.35
CA THR A 270 -18.69 -19.18 16.27
C THR A 270 -19.47 -19.30 14.97
N ASN A 271 -20.00 -20.49 14.62
CA ASN A 271 -20.70 -20.68 13.35
C ASN A 271 -22.02 -19.90 13.30
N GLY A 272 -22.23 -19.18 12.20
CA GLY A 272 -23.40 -18.33 11.99
C GLY A 272 -23.43 -17.09 12.88
N LYS A 273 -22.33 -16.77 13.57
CA LYS A 273 -22.21 -15.55 14.38
C LYS A 273 -21.41 -14.48 13.64
N THR A 274 -21.66 -13.22 13.98
CA THR A 274 -20.82 -12.10 13.53
C THR A 274 -19.58 -11.99 14.39
N ALA A 275 -18.44 -11.73 13.76
CA ALA A 275 -17.16 -11.48 14.43
C ALA A 275 -16.27 -10.61 13.53
N ARG A 276 -15.43 -9.77 14.14
CA ARG A 276 -14.44 -8.95 13.43
C ARG A 276 -13.28 -9.78 12.87
N TRP A 277 -13.00 -10.89 13.53
CA TRP A 277 -12.01 -11.86 13.10
C TRP A 277 -12.30 -13.21 13.74
N ILE A 278 -11.81 -14.28 13.10
CA ILE A 278 -11.72 -15.63 13.67
C ILE A 278 -10.31 -16.15 13.45
N ASP A 279 -9.72 -16.64 14.53
CA ASP A 279 -8.45 -17.33 14.61
C ASP A 279 -8.65 -18.85 14.57
N TYR A 280 -7.73 -19.56 13.92
CA TYR A 280 -7.61 -21.01 13.99
C TYR A 280 -6.15 -21.41 14.18
N SER A 281 -5.81 -21.82 15.39
CA SER A 281 -4.45 -22.14 15.82
C SER A 281 -4.36 -23.54 16.44
N ASN A 282 -3.19 -24.16 16.36
CA ASN A 282 -2.90 -25.42 17.06
C ASN A 282 -1.42 -25.50 17.45
N THR A 283 -1.11 -26.38 18.41
CA THR A 283 0.26 -26.80 18.73
C THR A 283 0.60 -28.08 17.97
N VAL A 284 1.51 -27.98 17.00
CA VAL A 284 1.97 -29.11 16.19
C VAL A 284 3.48 -29.25 16.37
N GLU A 285 3.92 -30.42 16.84
CA GLU A 285 5.34 -30.72 17.16
C GLU A 285 5.94 -29.67 18.10
N GLY A 286 5.24 -29.37 19.20
CA GLY A 286 5.71 -28.43 20.23
C GLY A 286 5.68 -26.95 19.82
N VAL A 287 5.22 -26.61 18.61
CA VAL A 287 5.12 -25.21 18.16
C VAL A 287 3.67 -24.82 17.95
N THR A 288 3.21 -23.82 18.71
CA THR A 288 1.88 -23.22 18.56
C THR A 288 1.91 -22.13 17.50
N GLU A 289 1.08 -22.25 16.46
CA GLU A 289 0.97 -21.28 15.36
C GLU A 289 -0.45 -21.32 14.77
N GLY A 290 -0.84 -20.29 14.03
CA GLY A 290 -2.19 -20.19 13.50
C GLY A 290 -2.34 -19.28 12.29
N VAL A 291 -3.57 -19.27 11.78
CA VAL A 291 -4.04 -18.32 10.78
C VAL A 291 -5.33 -17.66 11.28
N THR A 292 -5.35 -16.34 11.21
CA THR A 292 -6.55 -15.55 11.50
C THR A 292 -7.06 -14.87 10.24
N VAL A 293 -8.38 -14.85 10.04
CA VAL A 293 -9.02 -14.05 9.00
C VAL A 293 -9.71 -12.83 9.62
N PHE A 294 -9.44 -11.64 9.08
CA PHE A 294 -9.96 -10.34 9.49
C PHE A 294 -11.05 -9.88 8.53
N VAL A 295 -12.24 -9.59 9.06
CA VAL A 295 -13.25 -8.84 8.30
C VAL A 295 -12.83 -7.38 8.24
N PHE A 296 -12.74 -6.85 7.03
CA PHE A 296 -12.49 -5.44 6.80
C PHE A 296 -13.73 -4.61 7.20
N PRO A 297 -13.57 -3.47 7.92
CA PRO A 297 -14.68 -2.69 8.47
C PRO A 297 -15.30 -1.76 7.42
N ASP A 298 -15.92 -2.34 6.39
CA ASP A 298 -16.63 -1.61 5.32
C ASP A 298 -18.10 -1.27 5.68
N GLY A 299 -18.46 -1.35 6.96
CA GLY A 299 -19.82 -1.15 7.45
C GLY A 299 -20.78 -2.31 7.19
N LYS A 300 -20.39 -3.35 6.45
CA LYS A 300 -21.26 -4.50 6.16
C LYS A 300 -21.05 -5.62 7.17
N GLN A 301 -22.15 -6.07 7.78
CA GLN A 301 -22.13 -7.22 8.69
C GLN A 301 -21.95 -8.52 7.89
N ARG A 302 -21.18 -9.45 8.47
CA ARG A 302 -20.89 -10.77 7.92
C ARG A 302 -20.94 -11.81 9.03
N LYS A 303 -21.68 -12.90 8.83
CA LYS A 303 -21.61 -14.07 9.70
C LYS A 303 -20.54 -15.06 9.22
N TRP A 304 -20.05 -15.89 10.15
CA TRP A 304 -18.92 -16.78 9.91
C TRP A 304 -19.33 -18.23 9.65
N LEU A 305 -18.70 -18.87 8.67
CA LEU A 305 -18.80 -20.31 8.46
C LEU A 305 -17.60 -20.93 9.15
N THR A 306 -17.83 -21.70 10.20
CA THR A 306 -16.75 -22.40 10.92
C THR A 306 -17.09 -23.87 11.06
N ARG A 307 -16.08 -24.72 10.85
CA ARG A 307 -16.16 -26.17 10.99
C ARG A 307 -14.93 -26.68 11.71
N GLU A 308 -15.14 -27.44 12.79
CA GLU A 308 -14.07 -28.02 13.59
C GLU A 308 -13.24 -29.05 12.82
N TYR A 309 -13.78 -29.68 11.78
CA TYR A 309 -12.97 -30.54 10.90
C TYR A 309 -11.96 -29.76 10.03
N GLY A 310 -11.91 -28.43 10.13
CA GLY A 310 -10.84 -27.62 9.56
C GLY A 310 -11.25 -26.70 8.41
N THR A 311 -12.50 -26.27 8.28
CA THR A 311 -12.85 -25.21 7.31
C THR A 311 -13.44 -23.99 7.97
N PHE A 312 -12.99 -22.80 7.56
CA PHE A 312 -13.53 -21.55 8.09
C PHE A 312 -13.35 -20.36 7.16
N GLY A 313 -14.24 -19.37 7.26
CA GLY A 313 -14.18 -18.13 6.52
C GLY A 313 -15.39 -17.24 6.78
N PRO A 314 -15.29 -15.92 6.54
CA PRO A 314 -16.45 -15.04 6.61
C PRO A 314 -17.36 -15.31 5.43
N ARG A 315 -18.67 -15.15 5.60
CA ARG A 315 -19.60 -15.10 4.47
C ARG A 315 -19.51 -13.75 3.77
N ARG A 316 -20.16 -13.67 2.60
CA ARG A 316 -20.51 -12.38 1.98
C ARG A 316 -21.34 -11.53 2.96
N PRO A 317 -21.51 -10.22 2.70
CA PRO A 317 -22.48 -9.40 3.42
C PRO A 317 -23.82 -10.11 3.64
N ASP A 318 -24.42 -9.94 4.81
CA ASP A 318 -25.59 -10.72 5.25
C ASP A 318 -26.78 -10.66 4.27
N ASP A 319 -26.99 -9.52 3.61
CA ASP A 319 -28.00 -9.29 2.57
C ASP A 319 -27.72 -10.02 1.25
N LEU A 320 -26.49 -10.48 1.05
CA LEU A 320 -26.02 -11.21 -0.13
C LEU A 320 -25.60 -12.63 0.22
N SER A 321 -25.98 -13.17 1.37
CA SER A 321 -25.50 -14.46 1.86
C SER A 321 -26.63 -15.42 2.19
N GLY A 322 -26.61 -16.61 1.58
CA GLY A 322 -27.66 -17.62 1.75
C GLY A 322 -29.01 -17.24 1.14
N THR A 323 -29.05 -16.13 0.40
CA THR A 323 -30.18 -15.66 -0.38
C THR A 323 -29.77 -15.53 -1.84
N ARG A 324 -30.72 -15.76 -2.75
CA ARG A 324 -30.53 -15.58 -4.19
C ARG A 324 -30.54 -14.09 -4.51
N PHE A 325 -29.55 -13.63 -5.27
CA PHE A 325 -29.52 -12.26 -5.79
C PHE A 325 -28.93 -12.25 -7.20
N THR A 326 -29.19 -11.18 -7.93
CA THR A 326 -28.70 -10.98 -9.31
C THR A 326 -27.94 -9.68 -9.39
N LEU A 327 -26.75 -9.73 -10.01
CA LEU A 327 -26.05 -8.56 -10.48
C LEU A 327 -26.53 -8.26 -11.91
N ALA A 328 -27.00 -7.05 -12.17
CA ALA A 328 -27.26 -6.60 -13.53
C ALA A 328 -25.96 -6.46 -14.32
N ARG A 329 -26.05 -6.36 -15.65
CA ARG A 329 -24.88 -6.20 -16.51
C ARG A 329 -24.10 -4.93 -16.11
N GLY A 330 -22.80 -5.07 -15.88
CA GLY A 330 -21.90 -4.00 -15.43
C GLY A 330 -21.88 -3.78 -13.91
N GLU A 331 -22.81 -4.37 -13.17
CA GLU A 331 -22.74 -4.38 -11.70
C GLU A 331 -21.66 -5.34 -11.21
N PHE A 332 -21.26 -5.14 -9.96
CA PHE A 332 -20.19 -5.91 -9.34
C PHE A 332 -20.44 -6.16 -7.87
N ILE A 333 -19.80 -7.21 -7.36
CA ILE A 333 -19.65 -7.47 -5.93
C ILE A 333 -18.16 -7.45 -5.58
N GLU A 334 -17.82 -6.80 -4.48
CA GLU A 334 -16.44 -6.69 -4.00
C GLU A 334 -16.33 -7.07 -2.53
N GLY A 335 -15.11 -7.39 -2.11
CA GLY A 335 -14.79 -7.69 -0.72
C GLY A 335 -13.30 -7.62 -0.45
N ARG A 336 -12.97 -7.57 0.84
CA ARG A 336 -11.60 -7.49 1.34
C ARG A 336 -11.49 -8.16 2.69
N VAL A 337 -10.43 -8.94 2.89
CA VAL A 337 -10.08 -9.55 4.19
C VAL A 337 -8.58 -9.45 4.43
N GLY A 338 -8.21 -9.37 5.70
CA GLY A 338 -6.82 -9.60 6.11
C GLY A 338 -6.65 -11.06 6.49
N ILE A 339 -5.54 -11.69 6.15
CA ILE A 339 -5.19 -13.05 6.55
C ILE A 339 -3.85 -12.96 7.27
N LEU A 340 -3.89 -13.06 8.58
CA LEU A 340 -2.70 -13.03 9.43
C LEU A 340 -2.20 -14.45 9.63
N VAL A 341 -0.93 -14.69 9.34
CA VAL A 341 -0.21 -15.89 9.78
C VAL A 341 0.70 -15.50 10.93
N HIS A 342 0.56 -16.19 12.06
CA HIS A 342 1.21 -15.79 13.32
C HIS A 342 1.76 -16.98 14.13
N ARG A 343 2.68 -16.64 15.03
CA ARG A 343 3.15 -17.56 16.08
C ARG A 343 2.20 -17.49 17.27
N GLY A 344 2.17 -18.57 18.05
CA GLY A 344 1.29 -18.70 19.21
C GLY A 344 -0.17 -18.93 18.84
N ASP A 345 -0.98 -19.08 19.88
CA ASP A 345 -2.43 -19.03 19.83
C ASP A 345 -2.94 -17.60 19.55
N CYS A 346 -4.26 -17.42 19.52
CA CYS A 346 -4.90 -16.12 19.32
C CYS A 346 -4.34 -14.99 20.22
N ALA A 347 -4.03 -15.26 21.49
CA ALA A 347 -3.54 -14.25 22.42
C ALA A 347 -2.05 -13.96 22.19
N ARG A 348 -1.21 -14.99 22.15
CA ARG A 348 0.25 -14.88 21.93
C ARG A 348 0.60 -14.39 20.52
N GLY A 349 -0.26 -14.66 19.55
CA GLY A 349 -0.20 -14.12 18.19
C GLY A 349 -0.60 -12.66 18.06
N ARG A 350 -1.03 -12.01 19.17
CA ARG A 350 -1.43 -10.60 19.23
C ARG A 350 -2.50 -10.26 18.20
N VAL A 351 -3.43 -11.18 17.97
CA VAL A 351 -4.45 -11.07 16.92
C VAL A 351 -5.24 -9.76 17.01
N ALA A 352 -5.65 -9.36 18.22
CA ALA A 352 -6.39 -8.12 18.43
C ALA A 352 -5.58 -6.86 18.09
N GLU A 353 -4.28 -6.82 18.42
CA GLU A 353 -3.38 -5.72 18.07
C GLU A 353 -3.16 -5.66 16.55
N ARG A 354 -2.93 -6.83 15.93
CA ARG A 354 -2.73 -6.95 14.48
C ARG A 354 -3.98 -6.56 13.69
N TYR A 355 -5.17 -6.87 14.22
CA TYR A 355 -6.43 -6.40 13.65
C TYR A 355 -6.54 -4.87 13.70
N ARG A 356 -6.23 -4.23 14.83
CA ARG A 356 -6.23 -2.75 14.94
C ARG A 356 -5.27 -2.13 13.93
N ALA A 357 -4.04 -2.66 13.84
CA ALA A 357 -3.06 -2.19 12.87
C ALA A 357 -3.53 -2.38 11.41
N TYR A 358 -4.24 -3.47 11.11
CA TYR A 358 -4.82 -3.73 9.79
C TYR A 358 -5.96 -2.75 9.45
N THR A 359 -6.86 -2.47 10.38
CA THR A 359 -8.01 -1.58 10.13
C THR A 359 -7.64 -0.10 10.17
N GLU A 360 -6.52 0.25 10.77
CA GLU A 360 -5.92 1.58 10.75
C GLU A 360 -5.11 1.89 9.47
N THR A 361 -5.28 1.08 8.43
CA THR A 361 -4.75 1.38 7.09
C THR A 361 -5.61 2.43 6.38
N VAL A 362 -5.00 3.15 5.45
CA VAL A 362 -5.70 4.08 4.58
C VAL A 362 -6.53 3.27 3.57
N GLN A 363 -7.71 3.77 3.24
CA GLN A 363 -8.67 3.17 2.33
C GLN A 363 -9.04 4.22 1.28
N VAL A 364 -9.20 3.81 0.03
CA VAL A 364 -9.67 4.70 -1.04
C VAL A 364 -10.96 4.13 -1.61
N SER A 365 -12.01 4.94 -1.65
CA SER A 365 -13.28 4.59 -2.27
C SER A 365 -13.65 5.61 -3.34
N ARG A 366 -14.37 5.14 -4.37
CA ARG A 366 -14.81 5.95 -5.51
C ARG A 366 -16.33 6.11 -5.45
N GLY A 367 -16.80 7.34 -5.41
CA GLY A 367 -18.19 7.70 -5.70
C GLY A 367 -18.36 8.14 -7.16
N ALA A 368 -19.60 8.51 -7.53
CA ALA A 368 -19.92 8.96 -8.89
C ALA A 368 -19.02 10.12 -9.37
N ASP A 369 -18.87 11.17 -8.55
CA ASP A 369 -18.03 12.36 -8.79
C ASP A 369 -17.04 12.65 -7.64
N SER A 370 -16.73 11.63 -6.83
CA SER A 370 -15.82 11.80 -5.70
C SER A 370 -14.82 10.66 -5.55
N ILE A 371 -13.68 10.98 -4.97
CA ILE A 371 -12.72 10.01 -4.42
C ILE A 371 -12.59 10.34 -2.95
N ARG A 372 -12.82 9.35 -2.09
CA ARG A 372 -12.69 9.49 -0.65
C ARG A 372 -11.55 8.65 -0.15
N VAL A 373 -10.80 9.21 0.78
CA VAL A 373 -9.75 8.52 1.49
C VAL A 373 -10.09 8.51 2.96
N HIS A 374 -10.11 7.32 3.55
CA HIS A 374 -10.45 7.10 4.96
C HIS A 374 -9.32 6.36 5.67
N ARG A 375 -9.23 6.51 7.00
CA ARG A 375 -8.40 5.68 7.88
C ARG A 375 -9.28 5.17 9.01
N GLY A 376 -9.56 3.86 9.02
CA GLY A 376 -10.66 3.33 9.82
C GLY A 376 -11.97 4.04 9.46
N GLU A 377 -12.71 4.52 10.47
CA GLU A 377 -13.96 5.29 10.27
C GLU A 377 -13.71 6.79 9.95
N ARG A 378 -12.47 7.27 10.10
CA ARG A 378 -12.16 8.70 9.94
C ARG A 378 -11.97 9.07 8.48
N SER A 379 -12.60 10.15 8.04
CA SER A 379 -12.30 10.79 6.75
C SER A 379 -10.93 11.45 6.80
N VAL A 380 -10.11 11.23 5.77
CA VAL A 380 -8.79 11.86 5.59
C VAL A 380 -8.88 12.92 4.50
N LEU A 381 -9.42 12.53 3.34
CA LEU A 381 -9.57 13.41 2.19
C LEU A 381 -10.87 13.08 1.44
N GLU A 382 -11.54 14.10 0.92
CA GLU A 382 -12.53 13.96 -0.14
C GLU A 382 -12.13 14.85 -1.31
N TYR A 383 -12.04 14.27 -2.50
CA TYR A 383 -11.71 14.92 -3.76
C TYR A 383 -12.92 14.91 -4.68
N ARG A 384 -13.26 16.07 -5.25
CA ARG A 384 -14.28 16.24 -6.29
C ARG A 384 -13.63 16.12 -7.65
N ARG A 385 -14.19 15.28 -8.52
CA ARG A 385 -13.66 15.02 -9.86
C ARG A 385 -14.09 16.07 -10.90
N GLY A 386 -15.03 16.94 -10.52
CA GLY A 386 -15.40 18.12 -11.32
C GLY A 386 -16.40 17.82 -12.43
N ALA A 387 -17.18 16.73 -12.34
CA ALA A 387 -18.15 16.36 -13.38
C ALA A 387 -19.20 17.48 -13.61
N ALA A 388 -19.66 18.13 -12.54
CA ALA A 388 -20.63 19.23 -12.62
C ALA A 388 -19.99 20.63 -12.47
N GLY A 389 -18.73 20.73 -12.07
CA GLY A 389 -18.02 21.98 -11.76
C GLY A 389 -17.05 22.42 -12.85
N LEU A 390 -16.43 23.60 -12.68
CA LEU A 390 -15.42 24.11 -13.61
C LEU A 390 -14.05 23.46 -13.40
N LYS A 391 -13.79 22.91 -12.20
CA LYS A 391 -12.52 22.25 -11.89
C LYS A 391 -12.63 21.16 -10.82
N PRO A 392 -11.72 20.18 -10.82
CA PRO A 392 -11.56 19.23 -9.74
C PRO A 392 -10.65 19.75 -8.62
N TYR A 393 -10.98 19.42 -7.37
CA TYR A 393 -10.33 19.95 -6.17
C TYR A 393 -10.53 19.03 -4.95
N VAL A 394 -9.71 19.20 -3.92
CA VAL A 394 -9.95 18.57 -2.60
C VAL A 394 -10.98 19.40 -1.85
N VAL A 395 -12.17 18.83 -1.61
CA VAL A 395 -13.28 19.50 -0.91
C VAL A 395 -13.16 19.37 0.61
N ARG A 396 -12.52 18.29 1.09
CA ARG A 396 -12.24 18.09 2.52
C ARG A 396 -10.85 17.52 2.71
N LEU A 397 -10.15 18.00 3.73
CA LEU A 397 -8.84 17.51 4.13
C LEU A 397 -8.72 17.62 5.65
N HIS A 398 -8.48 16.50 6.32
CA HIS A 398 -8.55 16.40 7.77
C HIS A 398 -7.19 16.13 8.41
N THR A 399 -6.98 16.68 9.61
CA THR A 399 -5.89 16.28 10.52
C THR A 399 -6.04 14.82 10.98
N PRO A 400 -5.02 14.21 11.61
CA PRO A 400 -5.12 12.84 12.15
C PRO A 400 -6.27 12.60 13.15
N LYS A 401 -6.69 13.61 13.93
CA LYS A 401 -7.89 13.52 14.80
C LYS A 401 -9.20 13.84 14.07
N GLY A 402 -9.17 14.18 12.79
CA GLY A 402 -10.37 14.37 11.99
C GLY A 402 -10.88 15.82 11.92
N VAL A 403 -10.02 16.82 12.16
CA VAL A 403 -10.41 18.24 12.03
C VAL A 403 -10.25 18.68 10.58
N ASN A 404 -11.34 19.09 9.92
CA ASN A 404 -11.31 19.60 8.55
C ASN A 404 -10.71 21.02 8.52
N VAL A 405 -9.74 21.25 7.63
CA VAL A 405 -9.05 22.56 7.55
C VAL A 405 -9.44 23.41 6.35
N VAL A 406 -10.16 22.85 5.37
CA VAL A 406 -10.51 23.54 4.12
C VAL A 406 -12.00 23.85 4.00
N ARG A 407 -12.35 24.86 3.19
CA ARG A 407 -13.74 25.23 2.87
C ARG A 407 -13.95 25.27 1.37
N ASP A 408 -15.18 24.95 0.96
CA ASP A 408 -15.58 24.91 -0.44
C ASP A 408 -16.60 26.01 -0.77
N ALA A 409 -16.37 26.70 -1.88
CA ALA A 409 -17.25 27.64 -2.58
C ALA A 409 -18.15 28.49 -1.66
N PRO A 410 -17.58 29.32 -0.77
CA PRO A 410 -18.38 30.24 0.03
C PRO A 410 -19.18 31.19 -0.87
N THR A 411 -20.37 31.59 -0.44
CA THR A 411 -21.34 32.32 -1.28
C THR A 411 -20.84 33.66 -1.81
N ASP A 412 -19.93 34.31 -1.08
CA ASP A 412 -19.30 35.57 -1.45
C ASP A 412 -18.04 35.40 -2.33
N HIS A 413 -17.47 34.19 -2.39
CA HIS A 413 -16.29 33.84 -3.20
C HIS A 413 -16.43 32.43 -3.77
N VAL A 414 -17.42 32.21 -4.63
CA VAL A 414 -17.80 30.87 -5.15
C VAL A 414 -16.66 30.14 -5.87
N HIS A 415 -15.67 30.88 -6.38
CA HIS A 415 -14.48 30.35 -7.05
C HIS A 415 -13.40 29.83 -6.08
N HIS A 416 -13.55 30.03 -4.76
CA HIS A 416 -12.62 29.51 -3.75
C HIS A 416 -13.00 28.09 -3.33
N HIS A 417 -12.25 27.11 -3.81
CA HIS A 417 -12.37 25.71 -3.39
C HIS A 417 -11.29 25.31 -2.38
N GLY A 418 -11.46 24.13 -1.77
CA GLY A 418 -10.63 23.67 -0.65
C GLY A 418 -9.14 23.61 -0.94
N LEU A 419 -8.66 22.70 -1.79
CA LEU A 419 -7.31 22.73 -2.37
C LEU A 419 -7.40 22.46 -3.87
N MET A 420 -6.94 23.40 -4.69
CA MET A 420 -7.06 23.35 -6.15
C MET A 420 -5.81 23.90 -6.86
N LEU A 421 -5.49 23.34 -8.02
CA LEU A 421 -4.53 23.93 -8.95
C LEU A 421 -5.30 24.71 -10.03
N ALA A 422 -5.11 26.02 -10.07
CA ALA A 422 -5.75 26.86 -11.09
C ALA A 422 -4.83 28.02 -11.51
N LEU A 423 -4.76 28.24 -12.82
CA LEU A 423 -3.82 29.13 -13.51
C LEU A 423 -4.52 29.79 -14.71
N GLY A 424 -3.87 30.77 -15.33
CA GLY A 424 -4.22 31.21 -16.68
C GLY A 424 -3.43 30.43 -17.74
N VAL A 425 -4.07 30.11 -18.86
CA VAL A 425 -3.44 29.47 -20.02
C VAL A 425 -3.82 30.24 -21.28
N ASP A 426 -2.83 30.69 -22.02
CA ASP A 426 -2.95 31.61 -23.16
C ASP A 426 -3.77 32.84 -22.75
N ASP A 427 -4.99 33.01 -23.24
CA ASP A 427 -5.90 34.09 -22.88
C ASP A 427 -7.12 33.63 -22.06
N VAL A 428 -7.08 32.39 -21.53
CA VAL A 428 -8.18 31.78 -20.76
C VAL A 428 -7.84 31.69 -19.27
N ASP A 429 -8.76 32.15 -18.42
CA ASP A 429 -8.70 32.04 -16.96
C ASP A 429 -9.36 30.73 -16.49
N PHE A 430 -8.63 29.87 -15.76
CA PHE A 430 -9.15 28.66 -15.11
C PHE A 430 -9.28 28.81 -13.59
N TRP A 431 -8.94 29.96 -13.04
CA TRP A 431 -9.08 30.28 -11.62
C TRP A 431 -10.45 30.90 -11.33
N GLY A 432 -10.85 31.92 -12.08
CA GLY A 432 -12.16 32.58 -11.92
C GLY A 432 -13.34 31.69 -12.31
N GLU A 433 -14.51 31.94 -11.72
CA GLU A 433 -15.78 31.24 -12.07
C GLU A 433 -16.97 32.16 -12.37
N VAL A 434 -16.86 33.44 -12.00
CA VAL A 434 -17.98 34.41 -12.02
C VAL A 434 -17.57 35.77 -12.62
N HIS A 435 -16.38 35.88 -13.21
CA HIS A 435 -15.86 37.15 -13.76
C HIS A 435 -16.31 37.42 -15.21
N ALA A 436 -15.97 38.60 -15.73
CA ALA A 436 -16.42 39.19 -17.02
C ALA A 436 -16.09 38.38 -18.29
N THR A 437 -15.38 37.26 -18.19
CA THR A 437 -15.07 36.35 -19.29
C THR A 437 -15.63 34.96 -18.97
N VAL A 438 -16.08 34.23 -20.00
CA VAL A 438 -16.49 32.83 -19.82
C VAL A 438 -15.26 32.03 -19.33
N PRO A 439 -15.33 31.37 -18.16
CA PRO A 439 -14.16 30.71 -17.57
C PRO A 439 -13.81 29.41 -18.29
N GLY A 440 -12.53 29.05 -18.27
CA GLY A 440 -12.04 27.75 -18.70
C GLY A 440 -12.53 26.62 -17.80
N ARG A 441 -12.58 25.39 -18.35
CA ARG A 441 -12.99 24.20 -17.61
C ARG A 441 -11.88 23.15 -17.58
N GLN A 442 -11.52 22.69 -16.38
CA GLN A 442 -10.73 21.48 -16.19
C GLN A 442 -11.66 20.26 -16.21
N ARG A 443 -11.70 19.55 -17.34
CA ARG A 443 -12.55 18.37 -17.58
C ARG A 443 -11.74 17.09 -17.37
N GLU A 444 -12.24 16.19 -16.52
CA GLU A 444 -11.64 14.85 -16.40
C GLU A 444 -11.77 14.09 -17.73
N ARG A 445 -10.64 13.55 -18.20
CA ARG A 445 -10.58 12.61 -19.32
C ARG A 445 -10.59 11.16 -18.85
N SER A 446 -9.79 10.84 -17.84
CA SER A 446 -9.74 9.51 -17.24
C SER A 446 -9.31 9.55 -15.78
N LEU A 447 -9.63 8.47 -15.06
CA LEU A 447 -9.18 8.24 -13.69
C LEU A 447 -8.55 6.84 -13.61
N ASP A 448 -7.28 6.82 -13.25
CA ASP A 448 -6.46 5.64 -13.12
C ASP A 448 -5.92 5.52 -11.70
N ASP A 449 -5.39 4.33 -11.40
CA ASP A 449 -4.55 4.10 -10.23
C ASP A 449 -5.15 4.43 -8.86
N VAL A 450 -6.46 4.25 -8.70
CA VAL A 450 -7.14 4.37 -7.40
C VAL A 450 -6.72 3.19 -6.53
N ARG A 451 -5.72 3.40 -5.66
CA ARG A 451 -5.13 2.32 -4.85
C ARG A 451 -4.71 2.78 -3.46
N VAL A 452 -4.60 1.80 -2.58
CA VAL A 452 -3.87 1.93 -1.31
C VAL A 452 -2.46 1.39 -1.53
N ARG A 453 -1.45 2.17 -1.19
CA ARG A 453 -0.05 1.73 -1.09
C ARG A 453 0.33 1.66 0.37
N THR A 454 1.18 0.70 0.74
CA THR A 454 1.80 0.69 2.07
C THR A 454 3.30 0.60 1.88
N ARG A 455 4.01 1.63 2.32
CA ARG A 455 5.48 1.74 2.23
C ARG A 455 6.05 2.04 3.60
N SER A 456 7.03 1.25 4.05
CA SER A 456 7.69 1.43 5.35
C SER A 456 6.71 1.58 6.52
N GLY A 457 5.64 0.78 6.51
CA GLY A 457 4.58 0.81 7.53
C GLY A 457 3.60 1.98 7.47
N ARG A 458 3.74 2.92 6.51
CA ARG A 458 2.79 4.00 6.27
C ARG A 458 1.87 3.64 5.11
N SER A 459 0.57 3.63 5.37
CA SER A 459 -0.45 3.45 4.33
C SER A 459 -0.78 4.80 3.69
N SER A 460 -0.81 4.86 2.36
CA SER A 460 -1.24 6.01 1.57
C SER A 460 -2.34 5.60 0.58
N GLY A 461 -3.34 6.47 0.41
CA GLY A 461 -4.30 6.38 -0.67
C GLY A 461 -3.81 7.23 -1.84
N ALA A 462 -3.83 6.71 -3.05
CA ALA A 462 -3.42 7.45 -4.24
C ALA A 462 -4.39 7.25 -5.40
N PHE A 463 -4.42 8.23 -6.29
CA PHE A 463 -5.13 8.17 -7.56
C PHE A 463 -4.44 9.08 -8.59
N THR A 464 -4.61 8.77 -9.88
CA THR A 464 -4.10 9.57 -10.99
C THR A 464 -5.24 9.97 -11.91
N GLN A 465 -5.37 11.26 -12.18
CA GLN A 465 -6.39 11.83 -13.05
C GLN A 465 -5.71 12.43 -14.28
N LEU A 466 -6.27 12.17 -15.47
CA LEU A 466 -5.92 12.90 -16.69
C LEU A 466 -6.99 13.98 -16.90
N VAL A 467 -6.56 15.24 -17.03
CA VAL A 467 -7.45 16.40 -17.04
C VAL A 467 -7.16 17.26 -18.26
N ASP A 468 -8.21 17.57 -19.02
CA ASP A 468 -8.18 18.53 -20.11
C ASP A 468 -8.54 19.92 -19.60
N TRP A 469 -7.69 20.90 -19.82
CA TRP A 469 -8.00 22.30 -19.59
C TRP A 469 -8.59 22.86 -20.89
N VAL A 470 -9.90 23.01 -20.92
CA VAL A 470 -10.70 23.29 -22.12
C VAL A 470 -11.00 24.77 -22.23
N ASP A 471 -10.69 25.32 -23.39
CA ASP A 471 -11.10 26.67 -23.79
C ASP A 471 -12.62 26.70 -24.00
N PRO A 472 -13.34 27.62 -23.32
CA PRO A 472 -14.80 27.67 -23.37
C PRO A 472 -15.35 28.14 -24.73
N ARG A 473 -14.54 28.78 -25.57
CA ARG A 473 -14.92 29.30 -26.89
C ARG A 473 -14.80 28.23 -27.95
N THR A 474 -13.64 27.55 -28.00
CA THR A 474 -13.35 26.53 -29.01
C THR A 474 -13.83 25.13 -28.61
N LYS A 475 -14.13 24.92 -27.32
CA LYS A 475 -14.45 23.62 -26.71
C LYS A 475 -13.32 22.58 -26.85
N LYS A 476 -12.11 23.02 -27.17
CA LYS A 476 -10.93 22.16 -27.32
C LYS A 476 -10.00 22.28 -26.11
N PRO A 477 -9.27 21.20 -25.74
CA PRO A 477 -8.19 21.31 -24.77
C PRO A 477 -7.12 22.28 -25.27
N ILE A 478 -6.60 23.13 -24.39
CA ILE A 478 -5.44 24.01 -24.61
C ILE A 478 -4.27 23.67 -23.67
N LEU A 479 -4.54 22.86 -22.63
CA LEU A 479 -3.52 22.23 -21.80
C LEU A 479 -4.02 20.86 -21.34
N VAL A 480 -3.10 19.90 -21.18
CA VAL A 480 -3.38 18.56 -20.66
C VAL A 480 -2.55 18.34 -19.42
N GLU A 481 -3.21 17.92 -18.34
CA GLU A 481 -2.59 17.65 -17.05
C GLU A 481 -2.70 16.17 -16.69
N LYS A 482 -1.56 15.53 -16.41
CA LYS A 482 -1.54 14.27 -15.66
C LYS A 482 -1.31 14.59 -14.18
N ARG A 483 -2.37 14.50 -13.38
CA ARG A 483 -2.40 14.80 -11.95
C ARG A 483 -2.34 13.53 -11.13
N ARG A 484 -1.46 13.46 -10.13
CA ARG A 484 -1.44 12.40 -9.12
C ARG A 484 -1.57 13.01 -7.74
N ILE A 485 -2.56 12.53 -6.99
CA ILE A 485 -2.72 12.86 -5.57
C ILE A 485 -2.44 11.60 -4.78
N GLU A 486 -1.61 11.73 -3.75
CA GLU A 486 -1.29 10.68 -2.81
C GLU A 486 -1.39 11.24 -1.40
N VAL A 487 -2.15 10.60 -0.52
CA VAL A 487 -2.35 11.07 0.84
C VAL A 487 -2.12 9.93 1.82
N SER A 488 -1.38 10.21 2.88
CA SER A 488 -1.15 9.29 3.98
C SER A 488 -1.64 9.90 5.28
N ALA A 489 -2.06 9.07 6.22
CA ALA A 489 -2.47 9.49 7.55
C ALA A 489 -1.62 8.74 8.59
N GLY A 490 -0.69 9.47 9.21
CA GLY A 490 0.16 8.98 10.29
C GLY A 490 0.23 10.01 11.43
N GLU A 491 1.43 10.39 11.86
CA GLU A 491 1.64 11.50 12.80
C GLU A 491 1.11 12.85 12.27
N ALA A 492 1.13 13.00 10.95
CA ALA A 492 0.47 14.07 10.21
C ALA A 492 -0.35 13.43 9.09
N THR A 493 -1.40 14.13 8.66
CA THR A 493 -1.97 13.87 7.33
C THR A 493 -1.03 14.53 6.33
N LEU A 494 -0.43 13.75 5.43
CA LEU A 494 0.49 14.24 4.41
C LEU A 494 -0.06 13.92 3.03
N LEU A 495 -0.46 14.95 2.30
CA LEU A 495 -0.86 14.91 0.90
C LEU A 495 0.31 15.34 0.02
N THR A 496 0.54 14.63 -1.08
CA THR A 496 1.49 15.00 -2.14
C THR A 496 0.71 15.18 -3.43
N TRP A 497 0.79 16.37 -4.00
CA TRP A 497 0.20 16.75 -5.28
C TRP A 497 1.29 16.76 -6.34
N ARG A 498 1.09 16.01 -7.42
CA ARG A 498 2.00 15.98 -8.57
C ARG A 498 1.24 16.29 -9.84
N SER A 499 1.71 17.26 -10.63
CA SER A 499 1.12 17.60 -11.92
C SER A 499 2.20 17.61 -12.99
N SER A 500 1.92 16.96 -14.12
CA SER A 500 2.66 17.10 -15.37
C SER A 500 1.77 17.79 -16.37
N LEU A 501 2.12 19.01 -16.78
CA LEU A 501 1.33 19.85 -17.67
C LEU A 501 2.03 19.91 -19.05
N LYS A 502 1.27 19.69 -20.12
CA LYS A 502 1.74 19.80 -21.51
C LYS A 502 0.68 20.43 -22.42
N PRO A 503 1.07 21.12 -23.50
CA PRO A 503 0.16 21.43 -24.60
C PRO A 503 -0.50 20.14 -25.13
N PRO A 504 -1.73 20.21 -25.67
CA PRO A 504 -2.38 19.07 -26.30
C PRO A 504 -1.63 18.62 -27.57
N PRO A 505 -1.80 17.37 -28.01
CA PRO A 505 -1.21 16.90 -29.27
C PRO A 505 -1.51 17.84 -30.45
N GLY A 506 -0.49 18.18 -31.22
CA GLY A 506 -0.59 19.12 -32.35
C GLY A 506 -0.36 20.59 -31.98
N SER A 507 -0.29 20.95 -30.69
CA SER A 507 0.15 22.27 -30.25
C SER A 507 1.64 22.26 -29.90
N THR A 508 2.37 23.31 -30.27
CA THR A 508 3.82 23.42 -30.02
C THR A 508 4.13 23.96 -28.62
N SER A 509 3.28 24.83 -28.07
CA SER A 509 3.44 25.40 -26.74
C SER A 509 2.12 25.90 -26.13
N ALA A 510 2.13 26.20 -24.83
CA ALA A 510 1.08 26.92 -24.12
C ALA A 510 1.72 27.99 -23.21
N ALA A 511 1.11 29.17 -23.10
CA ALA A 511 1.62 30.26 -22.26
C ALA A 511 0.87 30.32 -20.93
N LEU A 512 1.56 30.09 -19.82
CA LEU A 512 0.97 30.20 -18.49
C LEU A 512 1.13 31.61 -17.94
N TRP A 513 0.04 32.15 -17.39
CA TRP A 513 0.02 33.45 -16.72
C TRP A 513 -0.79 33.36 -15.42
N GLY A 514 -0.77 34.41 -14.61
CA GLY A 514 -1.66 34.45 -13.46
C GLY A 514 -1.67 35.75 -12.68
N ARG A 515 -2.42 35.73 -11.59
CA ARG A 515 -2.44 36.79 -10.56
C ARG A 515 -1.55 36.39 -9.38
N PRO A 516 -1.25 37.29 -8.42
CA PRO A 516 -0.39 36.97 -7.28
C PRO A 516 -0.79 35.74 -6.48
N TYR A 517 -2.04 35.28 -6.59
CA TYR A 517 -2.62 34.15 -5.85
C TYR A 517 -2.96 32.93 -6.73
N PHE A 518 -2.57 32.92 -8.01
CA PHE A 518 -2.74 31.75 -8.90
C PHE A 518 -1.68 30.69 -8.60
N GLY A 519 -2.05 29.41 -8.65
CA GLY A 519 -1.19 28.30 -8.28
C GLY A 519 -1.94 27.14 -7.65
N LEU A 520 -1.22 26.35 -6.85
CA LEU A 520 -1.84 25.37 -5.96
C LEU A 520 -2.29 26.10 -4.70
N GLY A 521 -3.58 26.47 -4.66
CA GLY A 521 -4.18 27.32 -3.64
C GLY A 521 -5.10 26.57 -2.71
N MET A 522 -5.12 26.98 -1.44
CA MET A 522 -5.95 26.42 -0.38
C MET A 522 -6.83 27.48 0.28
N ARG A 523 -8.16 27.26 0.27
CA ARG A 523 -9.12 28.02 1.08
C ARG A 523 -9.35 27.34 2.42
N PHE A 524 -9.05 28.04 3.50
CA PHE A 524 -9.23 27.50 4.85
C PHE A 524 -10.67 27.58 5.36
N SER A 525 -10.97 26.79 6.40
CA SER A 525 -12.24 26.81 7.12
C SER A 525 -12.53 28.19 7.73
N ALA A 526 -13.81 28.57 7.83
CA ALA A 526 -14.21 29.89 8.30
C ALA A 526 -13.68 30.22 9.71
N SER A 527 -13.62 29.23 10.62
CA SER A 527 -13.06 29.41 11.97
C SER A 527 -11.56 29.76 11.99
N MET A 528 -10.87 29.50 10.87
CA MET A 528 -9.45 29.81 10.72
C MET A 528 -9.22 31.21 10.15
N ASP A 529 -10.26 31.94 9.73
CA ASP A 529 -10.15 33.29 9.19
C ASP A 529 -9.71 34.26 10.32
N GLY A 530 -8.59 34.96 10.13
CA GLY A 530 -8.04 35.91 11.10
C GLY A 530 -7.58 35.37 12.46
N SER A 531 -7.73 34.06 12.73
CA SER A 531 -7.42 33.44 14.03
C SER A 531 -6.00 32.88 14.15
N GLY A 532 -5.22 32.93 13.07
CA GLY A 532 -3.91 32.32 12.99
C GLY A 532 -2.80 33.24 12.51
N ARG A 533 -1.63 32.66 12.31
CA ARG A 533 -0.45 33.34 11.74
C ARG A 533 0.26 32.46 10.71
N PHE A 534 0.79 33.10 9.68
CA PHE A 534 1.69 32.45 8.74
C PHE A 534 3.13 32.47 9.25
N VAL A 535 3.83 31.36 9.06
CA VAL A 535 5.27 31.20 9.30
C VAL A 535 5.89 30.47 8.11
N ASN A 536 7.15 30.70 7.83
CA ASN A 536 7.84 30.05 6.71
C ASN A 536 9.25 29.63 7.10
N ALA A 537 9.86 28.86 6.20
CA ALA A 537 11.15 28.23 6.40
C ALA A 537 12.32 29.16 6.74
N ASP A 538 12.20 30.43 6.33
CA ASP A 538 13.27 31.43 6.45
C ASP A 538 12.93 32.51 7.49
N GLY A 539 11.74 32.44 8.12
CA GLY A 539 11.29 33.39 9.15
C GLY A 539 11.06 34.82 8.65
N LYS A 540 11.00 35.04 7.33
CA LYS A 540 10.85 36.37 6.72
C LYS A 540 9.37 36.75 6.56
N PRO A 541 8.98 38.02 6.73
CA PRO A 541 7.57 38.43 6.64
C PRO A 541 7.00 38.47 5.21
N GLY A 542 7.85 38.48 4.19
CA GLY A 542 7.43 38.62 2.78
C GLY A 542 7.17 40.05 2.34
N GLU A 543 7.04 40.25 1.03
CA GLU A 543 6.65 41.50 0.39
C GLU A 543 5.13 41.73 0.54
N THR A 544 4.71 42.94 0.90
CA THR A 544 3.28 43.31 0.94
C THR A 544 2.76 43.56 -0.47
N VAL A 545 1.69 42.85 -0.85
CA VAL A 545 0.95 43.11 -2.09
C VAL A 545 -0.15 44.14 -1.85
N ARG A 546 -1.04 43.85 -0.91
CA ARG A 546 -2.16 44.72 -0.52
C ARG A 546 -2.71 44.31 0.84
N GLY A 547 -2.78 45.23 1.79
CA GLY A 547 -3.31 44.95 3.14
C GLY A 547 -2.55 43.81 3.83
N ASP A 548 -3.24 42.70 4.08
CA ASP A 548 -2.68 41.49 4.72
C ASP A 548 -2.05 40.50 3.72
N GLU A 549 -2.15 40.77 2.41
CA GLU A 549 -1.56 39.94 1.37
C GLU A 549 -0.03 40.03 1.41
N ARG A 550 0.63 38.88 1.43
CA ARG A 550 2.09 38.77 1.37
C ARG A 550 2.54 37.82 0.27
N LEU A 551 3.69 38.10 -0.33
CA LEU A 551 4.45 37.19 -1.18
C LEU A 551 5.79 36.86 -0.51
N THR A 552 6.04 35.59 -0.25
CA THR A 552 7.28 35.14 0.40
C THR A 552 7.88 33.95 -0.34
N ALA A 553 9.11 34.05 -0.82
CA ALA A 553 9.84 32.88 -1.31
C ALA A 553 10.38 32.07 -0.13
N ALA A 554 10.02 30.78 -0.03
CA ALA A 554 10.51 29.88 1.02
C ALA A 554 10.32 28.41 0.61
N ARG A 555 11.14 27.48 1.12
CA ARG A 555 10.97 26.04 0.81
C ARG A 555 9.68 25.42 1.38
N TRP A 556 9.10 26.06 2.39
CA TRP A 556 7.76 25.76 2.91
C TRP A 556 7.14 26.99 3.58
N CYS A 557 5.82 27.03 3.60
CA CYS A 557 5.01 28.01 4.34
C CYS A 557 3.92 27.28 5.12
N ALA A 558 3.61 27.75 6.33
CA ALA A 558 2.65 27.13 7.23
C ALA A 558 1.72 28.15 7.88
N TYR A 559 0.49 27.71 8.15
CA TYR A 559 -0.53 28.45 8.87
C TYR A 559 -0.85 27.74 10.17
N LEU A 560 -0.63 28.43 11.29
CA LEU A 560 -0.99 27.97 12.63
C LEU A 560 -2.24 28.72 13.05
N ALA A 561 -3.36 28.02 13.24
CA ALA A 561 -4.65 28.63 13.53
C ALA A 561 -5.52 27.69 14.38
N ASN A 562 -6.75 28.11 14.69
CA ASN A 562 -7.76 27.27 15.31
C ASN A 562 -8.83 26.90 14.28
N ALA A 563 -9.08 25.60 14.12
CA ALA A 563 -10.15 25.06 13.28
C ALA A 563 -11.21 24.41 14.19
N ALA A 564 -12.44 24.92 14.17
CA ALA A 564 -13.49 24.53 15.12
C ALA A 564 -12.98 24.50 16.57
N GLU A 565 -12.33 25.59 17.00
CA GLU A 565 -11.71 25.77 18.34
C GLU A 565 -10.52 24.85 18.65
N GLN A 566 -10.16 23.93 17.76
CA GLN A 566 -9.01 23.05 17.95
C GLN A 566 -7.77 23.66 17.30
N PRO A 567 -6.62 23.74 18.00
CA PRO A 567 -5.39 24.21 17.40
C PRO A 567 -4.96 23.22 16.31
N VAL A 568 -4.58 23.75 15.14
CA VAL A 568 -4.08 22.96 14.01
C VAL A 568 -2.91 23.67 13.34
N THR A 569 -2.05 22.90 12.68
CA THR A 569 -1.00 23.43 11.80
C THR A 569 -1.17 22.86 10.41
N VAL A 570 -1.16 23.73 9.40
CA VAL A 570 -1.18 23.37 7.98
C VAL A 570 0.09 23.88 7.33
N ALA A 571 0.92 23.03 6.75
CA ALA A 571 2.11 23.43 6.02
C ALA A 571 2.06 22.99 4.56
N MET A 572 2.48 23.85 3.64
CA MET A 572 2.72 23.52 2.24
C MET A 572 4.22 23.50 1.93
N PHE A 573 4.65 22.49 1.17
CA PHE A 573 6.03 22.20 0.85
C PHE A 573 6.27 22.35 -0.65
N ASP A 574 7.38 22.99 -1.00
CA ASP A 574 7.85 23.10 -2.38
C ASP A 574 9.00 22.14 -2.65
N HIS A 575 8.89 21.33 -3.70
CA HIS A 575 9.95 20.40 -4.07
C HIS A 575 11.11 21.16 -4.74
N PRO A 576 12.39 20.83 -4.44
CA PRO A 576 13.55 21.51 -5.05
C PRO A 576 13.63 21.47 -6.57
N GLU A 577 13.00 20.46 -7.20
CA GLU A 577 12.93 20.33 -8.66
C GLU A 577 11.74 21.07 -9.30
N ASN A 578 10.94 21.79 -8.52
CA ASN A 578 9.92 22.66 -9.12
C ASN A 578 10.60 23.85 -9.79
N PRO A 579 10.06 24.34 -10.92
CA PRO A 579 10.56 25.55 -11.56
C PRO A 579 10.45 26.73 -10.60
N ARG A 580 11.47 27.58 -10.61
CA ARG A 580 11.56 28.78 -9.75
C ARG A 580 11.54 28.43 -8.25
N HIS A 581 12.03 27.25 -7.87
CA HIS A 581 12.26 26.91 -6.46
C HIS A 581 13.17 27.94 -5.76
N PRO A 582 12.86 28.32 -4.51
CA PRO A 582 11.64 27.99 -3.78
C PRO A 582 10.40 28.73 -4.29
N ALA A 583 9.24 28.07 -4.22
CA ALA A 583 7.96 28.66 -4.54
C ALA A 583 7.76 29.99 -3.81
N THR A 584 7.14 30.94 -4.53
CA THR A 584 6.67 32.18 -3.93
C THR A 584 5.28 31.93 -3.36
N TRP A 585 5.15 31.99 -2.03
CA TRP A 585 3.90 31.77 -1.31
C TRP A 585 3.08 33.05 -1.27
N PHE A 586 1.86 33.00 -1.77
CA PHE A 586 0.86 34.01 -1.46
C PHE A 586 0.15 33.63 -0.15
N THR A 587 0.09 34.56 0.79
CA THR A 587 -0.63 34.38 2.05
C THR A 587 -1.53 35.55 2.35
N MET A 588 -2.70 35.26 2.92
CA MET A 588 -3.63 36.24 3.46
C MET A 588 -4.32 35.58 4.66
N ALA A 589 -4.42 36.24 5.81
CA ALA A 589 -5.19 35.79 6.97
C ALA A 589 -6.52 36.58 7.11
N LYS A 590 -6.58 37.81 6.58
CA LYS A 590 -7.78 38.67 6.60
C LYS A 590 -8.11 39.26 5.22
N PRO A 591 -9.41 39.41 4.87
CA PRO A 591 -10.60 39.10 5.69
C PRO A 591 -10.85 37.59 5.84
N PHE A 592 -10.10 36.77 5.11
CA PHE A 592 -10.12 35.32 5.21
C PHE A 592 -8.74 34.72 5.02
N ALA A 593 -8.58 33.48 5.45
CA ALA A 593 -7.34 32.74 5.33
C ALA A 593 -7.22 32.07 3.95
N TYR A 594 -6.11 32.33 3.25
CA TYR A 594 -5.75 31.73 1.97
C TYR A 594 -4.23 31.54 1.87
N LEU A 595 -3.81 30.40 1.30
CA LEU A 595 -2.39 30.07 1.06
C LEU A 595 -2.25 29.46 -0.33
N THR A 596 -1.32 29.98 -1.14
CA THR A 596 -1.04 29.44 -2.48
C THR A 596 0.45 29.23 -2.71
N ALA A 597 0.84 28.06 -3.23
CA ALA A 597 2.12 27.87 -3.89
C ALA A 597 2.03 28.45 -5.31
N THR A 598 2.57 29.66 -5.51
CA THR A 598 2.53 30.33 -6.80
C THR A 598 3.77 29.99 -7.61
N LEU A 599 3.66 30.14 -8.93
CA LEU A 599 4.78 30.09 -9.84
C LEU A 599 5.31 31.49 -10.17
N ASP A 600 4.88 32.54 -9.47
CA ASP A 600 5.19 33.95 -9.78
C ASP A 600 4.82 34.36 -11.23
N LEU A 601 3.71 33.82 -11.73
CA LEU A 601 3.25 34.03 -13.11
C LEU A 601 2.71 35.42 -13.38
N ASN A 602 2.34 36.17 -12.34
CA ASN A 602 1.90 37.56 -12.45
C ASN A 602 3.05 38.49 -12.84
N ARG A 603 4.28 38.16 -12.46
CA ARG A 603 5.48 38.92 -12.83
C ARG A 603 6.15 38.32 -14.05
N ARG A 604 6.17 36.99 -14.14
CA ARG A 604 6.93 36.25 -15.14
C ARG A 604 6.05 35.15 -15.74
N PRO A 605 5.30 35.40 -16.83
CA PRO A 605 4.63 34.32 -17.55
C PRO A 605 5.60 33.18 -17.92
N LEU A 606 5.09 31.97 -18.06
CA LEU A 606 5.90 30.78 -18.31
C LEU A 606 5.39 30.05 -19.55
N LYS A 607 6.24 29.92 -20.57
CA LYS A 607 5.96 29.09 -21.73
C LYS A 607 6.22 27.61 -21.39
N VAL A 608 5.30 26.73 -21.78
CA VAL A 608 5.46 25.27 -21.70
C VAL A 608 5.50 24.71 -23.12
N ASP A 609 6.63 24.15 -23.52
CA ASP A 609 6.83 23.55 -24.84
C ASP A 609 6.35 22.09 -24.87
N ALA A 610 5.93 21.59 -26.04
CA ALA A 610 5.39 20.23 -26.17
C ALA A 610 6.42 19.13 -25.82
N ALA A 611 7.70 19.39 -26.08
CA ALA A 611 8.81 18.50 -25.74
C ALA A 611 8.93 18.33 -24.20
N ASP A 612 8.81 19.44 -23.46
CA ASP A 612 9.14 19.51 -22.05
C ASP A 612 7.91 19.70 -21.17
N ALA A 613 7.53 18.64 -20.44
CA ALA A 613 6.44 18.73 -19.47
C ALA A 613 6.83 19.64 -18.31
N LEU A 614 5.98 20.61 -18.01
CA LEU A 614 6.05 21.33 -16.75
C LEU A 614 5.66 20.38 -15.62
N SER A 615 6.63 20.04 -14.77
CA SER A 615 6.46 19.12 -13.64
C SER A 615 6.40 19.90 -12.33
N LEU A 616 5.32 19.70 -11.57
CA LEU A 616 5.07 20.33 -10.28
C LEU A 616 4.87 19.27 -9.20
N ARG A 617 5.49 19.46 -8.04
CA ARG A 617 5.41 18.58 -6.86
C ARG A 617 5.27 19.42 -5.59
N TYR A 618 4.14 19.31 -4.93
CA TYR A 618 3.87 20.01 -3.68
C TYR A 618 3.43 19.05 -2.58
N GLY A 619 3.90 19.29 -1.36
CA GLY A 619 3.44 18.59 -0.16
C GLY A 619 2.45 19.46 0.62
N VAL A 620 1.49 18.85 1.29
CA VAL A 620 0.58 19.50 2.24
C VAL A 620 0.50 18.64 3.49
N ALA A 621 0.95 19.16 4.62
CA ALA A 621 1.02 18.46 5.90
C ALA A 621 0.09 19.10 6.93
N LEU A 622 -0.75 18.28 7.57
CA LEU A 622 -1.66 18.70 8.63
C LEU A 622 -1.33 18.01 9.95
N TRP A 623 -1.24 18.79 11.02
CA TRP A 623 -1.11 18.29 12.39
C TRP A 623 -2.26 18.76 13.27
N ASP A 624 -2.61 17.91 14.23
CA ASP A 624 -3.32 18.34 15.42
C ASP A 624 -2.37 19.13 16.33
N GLY A 625 -2.78 20.32 16.75
CA GLY A 625 -1.98 21.24 17.54
C GLY A 625 -1.11 22.20 16.73
N HIS A 626 -0.56 23.20 17.42
CA HIS A 626 0.47 24.09 16.89
C HIS A 626 1.84 23.41 16.99
N VAL A 627 2.46 23.12 15.85
CA VAL A 627 3.80 22.52 15.81
C VAL A 627 4.86 23.55 15.46
N GLY A 628 6.04 23.44 16.07
CA GLY A 628 7.16 24.36 15.81
C GLY A 628 7.85 24.11 14.47
N SER A 629 8.54 25.13 13.95
CA SER A 629 9.22 25.12 12.64
C SER A 629 10.20 23.94 12.47
N ARG A 630 10.86 23.49 13.53
CA ARG A 630 11.75 22.30 13.48
C ARG A 630 11.00 21.03 13.05
N LYS A 631 9.80 20.80 13.60
CA LYS A 631 8.99 19.62 13.27
C LYS A 631 8.47 19.66 11.83
N ILE A 632 8.15 20.87 11.34
CA ILE A 632 7.76 21.11 9.94
C ILE A 632 8.94 20.84 9.01
N GLU A 633 10.12 21.39 9.32
CA GLU A 633 11.36 21.21 8.57
C GLU A 633 11.80 19.73 8.51
N ASP A 634 11.70 19.00 9.63
CA ASP A 634 12.02 17.58 9.68
C ASP A 634 11.09 16.75 8.78
N LEU A 635 9.79 17.08 8.72
CA LEU A 635 8.87 16.42 7.80
C LEU A 635 9.14 16.81 6.35
N TYR A 636 9.44 18.09 6.09
CA TYR A 636 9.81 18.58 4.76
C TYR A 636 10.99 17.79 4.18
N ARG A 637 12.08 17.64 4.94
CA ARG A 637 13.28 16.91 4.51
C ARG A 637 12.99 15.44 4.20
N ARG A 638 12.20 14.77 5.06
CA ARG A 638 11.76 13.38 4.83
C ARG A 638 10.89 13.26 3.58
N TRP A 639 9.99 14.23 3.36
CA TRP A 639 9.14 14.27 2.18
C TRP A 639 9.98 14.44 0.90
N VAL A 640 10.89 15.40 0.84
CA VAL A 640 11.81 15.59 -0.31
C VAL A 640 12.62 14.33 -0.60
N ALA A 641 13.20 13.70 0.44
CA ALA A 641 13.95 12.46 0.28
C ALA A 641 13.08 11.33 -0.31
N SER A 642 11.82 11.22 0.13
CA SER A 642 10.88 10.22 -0.39
C SER A 642 10.49 10.48 -1.85
N GLU A 643 10.34 11.74 -2.24
CA GLU A 643 10.02 12.13 -3.62
C GLU A 643 11.18 11.86 -4.58
N ASN A 644 12.41 12.15 -4.16
CA ASN A 644 13.61 11.85 -4.94
C ASN A 644 13.80 10.34 -5.14
N ALA A 645 13.52 9.53 -4.12
CA ALA A 645 13.56 8.07 -4.25
C ALA A 645 12.48 7.54 -5.21
N HIS A 646 11.29 8.14 -5.23
CA HIS A 646 10.22 7.77 -6.16
C HIS A 646 10.55 8.13 -7.61
N ALA A 647 11.29 9.21 -7.84
CA ALA A 647 11.74 9.61 -9.17
C ALA A 647 12.80 8.65 -9.75
N ARG A 648 13.72 8.13 -8.92
CA ARG A 648 14.81 7.23 -9.34
C ARG A 648 14.41 5.76 -9.53
N GLY A 649 13.26 5.35 -9.00
CA GLY A 649 12.73 3.98 -9.10
C GLY A 649 11.76 3.77 -10.28
N ARG A 650 11.62 4.76 -11.15
CA ARG A 650 10.97 4.67 -12.46
C ARG A 650 12.04 4.70 -13.54
#